data_AF-A0AB34FD38-F1
#
_entry.id   AF-A0AB34FD38-F1
#
_cell.length_a   1.000
_cell.length_b   1.000
_cell.length_c   1.000
_cell.angle_alpha   90.00
_cell.angle_beta   90.00
_cell.angle_gamma   90.00
#
_symmetry.space_group_name_H-M   'P 1'
#
loop_
_entity.id
_entity.type
_entity.pdbx_description
1 polymer ?
#
loop_
_entity_poly.entity_id
_entity_poly.type
_entity_poly.pdbx_seq_one_letter_code
_entity_poly.pdbx_strand_id
1 'polypeptide(L)'
;MKPRLQQAFGLQCRLLIQPRVSPVLLSQKAPALPRWSAFHTSVPRRVSPSQSRAGGNPRPAARVSGPASPRRAVAAAGLAGLVSALALLHLSSTSPTALDSPSSVIASVFGTASVAHSDPDPGPVFTRSASGPGSTAADNRDPDLPRFRISEVRKHGADSENPWVIYEDKVYDITEWIPAHPGGQVILRAAGGSIDPYWNIFSIHKNQYVYDILAQYLIGYIDQADLVDGRPAQDEIEDPFADDPERDPLLITKTAKPRNAETPGEALSSQFLTPNELFYVRNHMWVPKIDEPASDKYLLTVELVDGTVKQYSLQDLKSKFPSHTITAVLQCSGNRRKHMTQGSGRSTNGLQWTAGAISNATWEGVLLSDVLADAGLEVSEALSGEGETKHVHFAGLEAYAASIPIKKAVDPQGDVLLAYSMNGKPLPRDHGYPLRSIVPGHVAARSVKWLNQITLSDEESTSQWQRKDYKCFGPNETKVDWDAAPAIQELPVQSAITEVKTGGWTKTAKGSSQGLGDQPAQQVTFGGYAYSGGGRSIIRVDVSTDNGKSWAQAYLLPDCVAKDGSPSPCQGHGAWSWRRWRFDTAVPLTSFREAQKAGSSEQVGCGDGDGDGAPTAAAAQSENRCTTVMVKATDDTYNTQPESHAATWNLRGNLATAWHRVQVCVDCSSTTKSSAVPATADQGAAKGKDDT
;
A
#
# COMPACT_ATOMS: atom_id res chain seq x y z
N MET A 1 -32.33 9.75 36.57
CA MET A 1 -32.78 11.08 37.09
C MET A 1 -32.42 12.15 36.05
N LYS A 2 -33.06 13.33 36.04
CA LYS A 2 -32.71 14.47 35.17
C LYS A 2 -32.45 15.72 36.01
N PRO A 3 -31.58 16.63 35.53
CA PRO A 3 -31.77 18.06 35.74
C PRO A 3 -32.05 18.80 34.42
N ARG A 4 -32.81 19.90 34.49
CA ARG A 4 -32.94 20.95 33.47
C ARG A 4 -32.50 22.27 34.12
N LEU A 5 -31.67 23.07 33.45
CA LEU A 5 -31.49 24.50 33.70
C LEU A 5 -30.82 25.15 32.47
N GLN A 6 -30.95 26.46 32.18
CA GLN A 6 -32.14 27.32 32.16
C GLN A 6 -31.82 28.53 31.25
N GLN A 7 -32.84 29.22 30.70
CA GLN A 7 -32.64 30.38 29.81
C GLN A 7 -32.65 31.74 30.56
N ALA A 8 -32.12 32.75 29.86
CA ALA A 8 -32.59 34.15 29.77
C ALA A 8 -31.95 35.27 30.64
N PHE A 9 -31.20 36.15 29.95
CA PHE A 9 -31.09 37.62 30.08
C PHE A 9 -30.51 38.13 28.74
N GLY A 10 -30.66 39.38 28.26
CA GLY A 10 -31.45 40.53 28.73
C GLY A 10 -31.23 41.77 27.82
N LEU A 11 -32.27 42.16 27.08
CA LEU A 11 -32.41 43.25 26.08
C LEU A 11 -31.48 44.51 26.06
N GLN A 12 -31.26 44.98 24.82
CA GLN A 12 -31.23 46.39 24.32
C GLN A 12 -30.07 47.37 24.61
N CYS A 13 -29.51 47.91 23.52
CA CYS A 13 -29.39 49.36 23.28
C CYS A 13 -29.45 49.70 21.77
N ARG A 14 -29.79 50.95 21.42
CA ARG A 14 -29.97 51.46 20.04
C ARG A 14 -29.29 52.83 19.87
N LEU A 15 -28.40 52.97 18.88
CA LEU A 15 -28.07 54.21 18.15
C LEU A 15 -27.41 53.78 16.82
N LEU A 16 -28.03 53.98 15.66
CA LEU A 16 -28.15 55.25 14.90
C LEU A 16 -26.80 55.84 14.47
N ILE A 17 -26.43 55.59 13.20
CA ILE A 17 -26.08 56.61 12.18
C ILE A 17 -26.05 55.92 10.79
N GLN A 18 -26.51 56.62 9.75
CA GLN A 18 -26.25 56.29 8.34
C GLN A 18 -25.49 57.47 7.72
N PRO A 19 -24.91 57.27 6.52
CA PRO A 19 -25.48 58.04 5.41
C PRO A 19 -25.88 57.17 4.21
N ARG A 20 -26.93 57.61 3.51
CA ARG A 20 -27.32 57.10 2.18
C ARG A 20 -26.59 57.89 1.09
N VAL A 21 -26.21 57.22 0.01
CA VAL A 21 -26.38 57.73 -1.35
C VAL A 21 -26.90 56.59 -2.23
N SER A 22 -27.77 56.88 -3.20
CA SER A 22 -28.33 55.90 -4.15
C SER A 22 -28.55 56.60 -5.52
N PRO A 23 -29.08 55.95 -6.57
CA PRO A 23 -28.30 55.73 -7.78
C PRO A 23 -28.73 56.59 -8.98
N VAL A 24 -27.96 56.52 -10.07
CA VAL A 24 -28.33 57.05 -11.39
C VAL A 24 -28.18 55.93 -12.43
N LEU A 25 -29.22 55.74 -13.26
CA LEU A 25 -29.20 54.79 -14.38
C LEU A 25 -28.58 55.45 -15.62
N LEU A 26 -28.01 54.66 -16.54
CA LEU A 26 -28.37 54.77 -17.96
C LEU A 26 -28.00 53.55 -18.83
N SER A 27 -28.92 53.28 -19.75
CA SER A 27 -29.11 52.13 -20.64
C SER A 27 -28.02 51.81 -21.69
N GLN A 28 -27.87 50.51 -22.00
CA GLN A 28 -27.65 49.92 -23.34
C GLN A 28 -26.53 50.43 -24.30
N LYS A 29 -25.50 49.58 -24.55
CA LYS A 29 -25.39 48.70 -25.77
C LYS A 29 -24.03 47.96 -25.84
N ALA A 30 -24.01 46.81 -26.53
CA ALA A 30 -22.79 46.12 -26.98
C ALA A 30 -22.33 46.68 -28.35
N PRO A 31 -21.05 46.48 -28.79
CA PRO A 31 -20.74 45.22 -29.49
C PRO A 31 -19.26 44.72 -29.44
N ALA A 32 -19.07 43.52 -30.00
CA ALA A 32 -17.89 43.00 -30.71
C ALA A 32 -16.61 42.56 -29.97
N LEU A 33 -16.07 41.42 -30.45
CA LEU A 33 -14.79 40.79 -30.09
C LEU A 33 -13.64 41.31 -30.98
N PRO A 34 -12.39 41.35 -30.47
CA PRO A 34 -11.19 41.28 -31.30
C PRO A 34 -10.57 39.87 -31.27
N ARG A 35 -10.39 39.25 -32.45
CA ARG A 35 -9.45 38.11 -32.60
C ARG A 35 -8.02 38.62 -32.41
N TRP A 36 -7.15 37.82 -31.79
CA TRP A 36 -5.70 38.02 -31.86
C TRP A 36 -5.02 36.85 -32.57
N SER A 37 -3.97 37.16 -33.34
CA SER A 37 -3.34 36.27 -34.31
C SER A 37 -2.15 35.50 -33.73
N ALA A 38 -1.92 34.29 -34.25
CA ALA A 38 -0.73 33.52 -33.94
C ALA A 38 0.56 34.24 -34.37
N PHE A 39 1.60 34.15 -33.54
CA PHE A 39 2.96 34.55 -33.88
C PHE A 39 3.83 33.31 -34.14
N HIS A 40 4.32 33.17 -35.38
CA HIS A 40 5.43 32.27 -35.67
C HIS A 40 6.73 32.85 -35.10
N THR A 41 7.49 32.04 -34.36
CA THR A 41 8.88 32.33 -34.01
C THR A 41 9.82 31.42 -34.83
N SER A 42 10.71 32.04 -35.60
CA SER A 42 11.61 31.35 -36.55
C SER A 42 13.00 31.07 -35.94
N VAL A 43 13.53 29.88 -36.18
CA VAL A 43 14.86 29.43 -35.69
C VAL A 43 16.00 29.96 -36.57
N PRO A 44 17.05 30.58 -36.01
CA PRO A 44 18.35 30.76 -36.67
C PRO A 44 19.26 29.52 -36.45
N ARG A 45 20.01 29.13 -37.49
CA ARG A 45 20.94 27.97 -37.46
C ARG A 45 22.36 28.34 -37.04
N ARG A 46 23.08 27.31 -36.57
CA ARG A 46 24.54 27.15 -36.38
C ARG A 46 25.47 28.17 -37.06
N VAL A 47 26.54 28.52 -36.36
CA VAL A 47 27.88 28.81 -36.92
C VAL A 47 28.89 27.81 -36.35
N SER A 48 29.94 27.48 -37.09
CA SER A 48 31.00 26.51 -36.74
C SER A 48 32.35 27.20 -36.49
N PRO A 49 33.31 26.56 -35.79
CA PRO A 49 34.45 27.27 -35.18
C PRO A 49 35.60 27.59 -36.14
N SER A 50 36.41 28.58 -35.76
CA SER A 50 37.69 28.93 -36.41
C SER A 50 38.88 28.85 -35.43
N GLN A 51 40.10 29.05 -35.92
CA GLN A 51 41.33 28.50 -35.33
C GLN A 51 42.12 29.46 -34.42
N SER A 52 43.19 28.89 -33.83
CA SER A 52 44.06 29.45 -32.80
C SER A 52 45.02 30.56 -33.24
N ARG A 53 45.47 31.39 -32.28
CA ARG A 53 46.91 31.55 -31.99
C ARG A 53 47.22 32.16 -30.62
N ALA A 54 48.46 31.95 -30.20
CA ALA A 54 48.99 32.16 -28.84
C ALA A 54 49.33 33.62 -28.48
N GLY A 55 49.52 33.88 -27.17
CA GLY A 55 50.38 34.97 -26.68
C GLY A 55 50.07 35.48 -25.26
N GLY A 56 51.10 35.58 -24.42
CA GLY A 56 51.10 36.47 -23.23
C GLY A 56 50.77 35.82 -21.87
N ASN A 57 51.81 35.64 -21.05
CA ASN A 57 51.72 35.46 -19.59
C ASN A 57 52.61 36.55 -18.96
N PRO A 58 52.26 37.14 -17.81
CA PRO A 58 53.10 36.86 -16.65
C PRO A 58 52.38 36.76 -15.29
N ARG A 59 52.92 35.85 -14.45
CA ARG A 59 52.87 35.88 -12.97
C ARG A 59 54.03 36.77 -12.44
N PRO A 60 54.29 36.97 -11.11
CA PRO A 60 53.61 36.42 -9.92
C PRO A 60 53.32 37.43 -8.78
N ALA A 61 52.55 36.98 -7.79
CA ALA A 61 52.90 37.11 -6.36
C ALA A 61 52.10 36.09 -5.54
N ALA A 62 52.66 35.62 -4.43
CA ALA A 62 51.97 34.74 -3.48
C ALA A 62 52.20 35.24 -2.05
N ARG A 63 51.28 34.95 -1.12
CA ARG A 63 51.57 35.03 0.30
C ARG A 63 50.83 33.96 1.08
N VAL A 64 51.54 33.36 2.04
CA VAL A 64 51.06 32.36 3.00
C VAL A 64 51.12 32.99 4.39
N SER A 65 50.13 32.71 5.23
CA SER A 65 50.20 32.96 6.67
C SER A 65 49.32 31.94 7.41
N GLY A 66 49.90 31.29 8.41
CA GLY A 66 49.23 30.29 9.25
C GLY A 66 48.34 30.88 10.36
N PRO A 67 47.80 30.03 11.25
CA PRO A 67 46.71 30.38 12.16
C PRO A 67 47.16 31.04 13.47
N ALA A 68 46.21 31.72 14.14
CA ALA A 68 46.37 32.20 15.50
C ALA A 68 45.07 32.12 16.32
N SER A 69 45.19 31.57 17.53
CA SER A 69 44.33 31.79 18.72
C SER A 69 45.28 31.73 19.94
N PRO A 70 44.97 32.27 21.16
CA PRO A 70 43.78 31.88 21.94
C PRO A 70 43.27 32.93 22.98
N ARG A 71 42.43 32.47 23.95
CA ARG A 71 42.12 33.04 25.31
C ARG A 71 41.10 34.22 25.34
N ARG A 72 39.92 34.07 26.00
CA ARG A 72 39.55 34.11 27.47
C ARG A 72 39.34 35.55 27.98
N ALA A 73 38.38 35.90 28.86
CA ALA A 73 37.22 35.17 29.45
C ALA A 73 35.94 36.07 29.37
N VAL A 74 34.98 36.30 30.29
CA VAL A 74 34.66 36.04 31.73
C VAL A 74 33.11 35.93 31.79
N ALA A 75 32.47 34.81 32.16
CA ALA A 75 32.19 34.20 33.48
C ALA A 75 31.04 34.82 34.32
N ALA A 76 30.13 33.97 34.80
CA ALA A 76 29.17 34.18 35.90
C ALA A 76 28.91 32.84 36.62
N ALA A 77 28.67 32.87 37.93
CA ALA A 77 28.33 31.73 38.80
C ALA A 77 27.03 32.06 39.57
N GLY A 78 26.39 31.17 40.35
CA GLY A 78 26.65 29.77 40.70
C GLY A 78 25.29 29.03 40.87
N LEU A 79 25.09 28.07 41.77
CA LEU A 79 25.94 27.51 42.84
C LEU A 79 25.51 26.04 43.08
N ALA A 80 26.37 25.20 43.66
CA ALA A 80 26.05 23.80 43.96
C ALA A 80 25.99 23.54 45.48
N GLY A 81 25.14 22.59 45.91
CA GLY A 81 25.04 22.12 47.29
C GLY A 81 25.04 20.59 47.32
N LEU A 82 25.89 20.00 48.16
CA LEU A 82 26.16 18.55 48.20
C LEU A 82 26.09 18.07 49.66
N VAL A 83 25.31 17.03 49.94
CA VAL A 83 25.32 16.25 51.19
C VAL A 83 25.13 14.77 50.83
N SER A 84 25.66 13.84 51.61
CA SER A 84 25.61 12.40 51.32
C SER A 84 25.65 11.51 52.56
N ALA A 85 25.10 10.29 52.37
CA ALA A 85 25.46 9.02 53.02
C ALA A 85 24.85 8.61 54.39
N LEU A 86 24.82 7.27 54.56
CA LEU A 86 24.58 6.43 55.75
C LEU A 86 23.10 6.29 56.24
N ALA A 87 22.62 5.11 56.72
CA ALA A 87 23.16 3.73 56.65
C ALA A 87 22.15 2.60 57.06
N LEU A 88 22.25 1.44 56.36
CA LEU A 88 22.30 0.02 56.81
C LEU A 88 21.28 -0.69 57.74
N LEU A 89 21.29 -2.04 57.60
CA LEU A 89 20.78 -3.18 58.43
C LEU A 89 19.45 -3.81 57.95
N HIS A 90 19.45 -4.98 57.28
CA HIS A 90 19.53 -6.39 57.78
C HIS A 90 18.11 -7.06 57.85
N LEU A 91 17.88 -8.37 57.63
CA LEU A 91 18.72 -9.59 57.68
C LEU A 91 18.44 -10.63 56.53
N SER A 92 19.37 -11.61 56.44
CA SER A 92 19.38 -13.00 55.88
C SER A 92 18.07 -13.69 55.38
N SER A 93 18.08 -14.75 54.55
CA SER A 93 19.04 -15.90 54.56
C SER A 93 19.18 -16.79 53.30
N THR A 94 20.43 -17.25 53.07
CA THR A 94 20.88 -18.59 52.58
C THR A 94 20.38 -19.21 51.25
N SER A 95 21.26 -19.18 50.22
CA SER A 95 22.08 -20.30 49.68
C SER A 95 21.44 -21.65 49.23
N PRO A 96 22.19 -22.59 48.59
CA PRO A 96 22.71 -22.48 47.21
C PRO A 96 22.56 -23.79 46.37
N THR A 97 22.87 -23.76 45.07
CA THR A 97 23.72 -24.72 44.30
C THR A 97 23.51 -24.53 42.79
N ALA A 98 24.40 -25.11 41.97
CA ALA A 98 24.30 -25.16 40.51
C ALA A 98 24.54 -26.61 40.04
N LEU A 99 24.11 -26.95 38.82
CA LEU A 99 24.83 -27.87 37.91
C LEU A 99 24.21 -27.91 36.50
N ASP A 100 25.03 -28.45 35.59
CA ASP A 100 24.98 -28.47 34.12
C ASP A 100 23.66 -28.85 33.40
N SER A 101 23.61 -28.47 32.12
CA SER A 101 22.71 -29.05 31.09
C SER A 101 23.53 -29.59 29.92
N PRO A 102 23.54 -30.90 29.66
CA PRO A 102 24.21 -31.48 28.49
C PRO A 102 23.33 -31.46 27.23
N SER A 103 23.97 -31.46 26.06
CA SER A 103 23.31 -31.60 24.75
C SER A 103 23.35 -33.04 24.26
N SER A 104 22.33 -33.50 23.48
CA SER A 104 22.53 -34.09 22.13
C SER A 104 21.33 -34.91 21.58
N VAL A 105 21.06 -34.68 20.29
CA VAL A 105 20.83 -35.65 19.19
C VAL A 105 20.23 -37.04 19.49
N ILE A 106 19.11 -37.35 18.81
CA ILE A 106 18.74 -38.62 18.14
C ILE A 106 17.40 -38.37 17.39
N ALA A 107 16.99 -39.08 16.33
CA ALA A 107 17.62 -39.61 15.10
C ALA A 107 16.46 -40.19 14.25
N SER A 108 16.48 -40.08 12.92
CA SER A 108 15.37 -40.53 12.06
C SER A 108 15.39 -42.03 11.78
N VAL A 109 14.21 -42.66 11.63
CA VAL A 109 14.06 -44.05 11.14
C VAL A 109 13.01 -44.08 10.03
N PHE A 110 13.33 -44.75 8.91
CA PHE A 110 12.42 -44.98 7.78
C PHE A 110 11.56 -46.24 8.00
N GLY A 111 10.34 -46.24 7.46
CA GLY A 111 9.49 -47.43 7.36
C GLY A 111 8.54 -47.32 6.18
N THR A 112 8.72 -48.15 5.15
CA THR A 112 7.93 -48.15 3.90
C THR A 112 6.95 -49.32 3.86
N ALA A 113 5.69 -49.08 3.48
CA ALA A 113 4.75 -50.12 3.08
C ALA A 113 3.75 -49.59 2.03
N SER A 114 3.28 -50.46 1.13
CA SER A 114 2.36 -50.14 0.02
C SER A 114 1.37 -51.29 -0.21
N VAL A 115 0.07 -50.98 -0.19
CA VAL A 115 -1.09 -51.77 -0.69
C VAL A 115 -2.17 -50.70 -1.01
N ALA A 116 -2.59 -50.40 -2.24
CA ALA A 116 -3.32 -51.18 -3.25
C ALA A 116 -4.84 -51.32 -2.99
N HIS A 117 -5.66 -51.15 -4.03
CA HIS A 117 -7.14 -51.16 -3.95
C HIS A 117 -7.73 -52.58 -3.88
N SER A 118 -8.79 -52.75 -3.07
CA SER A 118 -9.91 -53.66 -3.37
C SER A 118 -11.07 -53.50 -2.35
N ASP A 119 -12.26 -53.13 -2.82
CA ASP A 119 -13.52 -53.48 -2.13
C ASP A 119 -13.86 -54.96 -2.40
N PRO A 120 -14.59 -55.65 -1.51
CA PRO A 120 -16.00 -55.89 -1.82
C PRO A 120 -17.00 -55.90 -0.65
N ASP A 121 -18.27 -55.93 -1.04
CA ASP A 121 -19.57 -55.86 -0.33
C ASP A 121 -19.97 -57.20 0.39
N PRO A 122 -21.14 -57.33 1.07
CA PRO A 122 -21.57 -56.69 2.33
C PRO A 122 -21.99 -57.65 3.48
N GLY A 123 -22.18 -57.09 4.68
CA GLY A 123 -23.13 -57.58 5.70
C GLY A 123 -22.53 -58.23 6.97
N PRO A 124 -23.34 -58.49 8.03
CA PRO A 124 -24.78 -58.23 8.18
C PRO A 124 -25.11 -57.01 9.07
N VAL A 125 -26.40 -56.66 9.17
CA VAL A 125 -26.91 -55.56 10.01
C VAL A 125 -26.74 -55.87 11.50
N PHE A 126 -25.99 -55.04 12.23
CA PHE A 126 -26.03 -54.97 13.69
C PHE A 126 -26.80 -53.74 14.16
N THR A 127 -27.87 -53.96 14.90
CA THR A 127 -28.67 -52.92 15.56
C THR A 127 -27.88 -52.31 16.72
N ARG A 128 -27.29 -51.12 16.53
CA ARG A 128 -26.77 -50.32 17.66
C ARG A 128 -27.94 -49.89 18.54
N SER A 129 -28.05 -50.52 19.71
CA SER A 129 -29.03 -50.14 20.73
C SER A 129 -28.85 -48.67 21.15
N ALA A 130 -29.96 -47.95 21.25
CA ALA A 130 -29.98 -46.57 21.70
C ALA A 130 -30.29 -46.49 23.19
N SER A 131 -29.27 -46.26 24.03
CA SER A 131 -29.40 -45.38 25.22
C SER A 131 -28.07 -45.22 25.93
N GLY A 132 -27.71 -43.96 26.15
CA GLY A 132 -26.56 -43.51 26.93
C GLY A 132 -26.40 -42.02 26.64
N PRO A 133 -26.89 -41.12 27.50
CA PRO A 133 -26.68 -39.69 27.28
C PRO A 133 -25.18 -39.43 27.27
N GLY A 134 -24.73 -38.60 26.33
CA GLY A 134 -23.34 -38.14 26.33
C GLY A 134 -23.02 -37.51 27.68
N SER A 135 -21.83 -37.80 28.21
CA SER A 135 -21.35 -37.16 29.44
C SER A 135 -21.21 -35.65 29.19
N THR A 136 -22.22 -34.87 29.54
CA THR A 136 -22.11 -33.41 29.65
C THR A 136 -20.97 -33.12 30.60
N ALA A 137 -19.91 -32.46 30.10
CA ALA A 137 -18.79 -32.10 30.95
C ALA A 137 -19.31 -31.21 32.07
N ALA A 138 -18.85 -31.38 33.32
CA ALA A 138 -19.31 -30.49 34.39
C ALA A 138 -18.96 -29.04 34.03
N ASP A 139 -19.97 -28.15 33.98
CA ASP A 139 -19.75 -26.74 33.67
C ASP A 139 -19.12 -26.06 34.89
N ASN A 140 -17.80 -25.95 34.86
CA ASN A 140 -16.98 -25.39 35.94
C ASN A 140 -16.82 -23.86 35.84
N ARG A 141 -17.59 -23.19 34.97
CA ARG A 141 -17.60 -21.72 34.82
C ARG A 141 -18.56 -21.10 35.84
N ASP A 142 -18.42 -19.80 36.10
CA ASP A 142 -19.14 -19.10 37.18
C ASP A 142 -20.65 -19.43 37.21
N PRO A 143 -21.19 -19.99 38.30
CA PRO A 143 -22.60 -20.41 38.38
C PRO A 143 -23.57 -19.25 38.62
N ASP A 144 -23.10 -18.08 39.07
CA ASP A 144 -23.96 -16.92 39.31
C ASP A 144 -24.29 -16.17 38.00
N LEU A 145 -23.58 -16.47 36.91
CA LEU A 145 -23.82 -15.94 35.57
C LEU A 145 -24.73 -16.85 34.71
N PRO A 146 -25.67 -16.30 33.92
CA PRO A 146 -26.57 -17.07 33.07
C PRO A 146 -25.85 -17.83 31.94
N ARG A 147 -26.56 -18.81 31.37
CA ARG A 147 -26.18 -19.56 30.17
C ARG A 147 -27.15 -19.25 29.04
N PHE A 148 -26.61 -18.86 27.88
CA PHE A 148 -27.37 -18.46 26.69
C PHE A 148 -27.13 -19.46 25.54
N ARG A 149 -28.16 -19.65 24.70
CA ARG A 149 -28.02 -20.42 23.45
C ARG A 149 -27.51 -19.49 22.34
N ILE A 150 -26.76 -19.98 21.35
CA ILE A 150 -26.31 -19.14 20.22
C ILE A 150 -27.52 -18.60 19.43
N SER A 151 -28.59 -19.39 19.31
CA SER A 151 -29.88 -18.96 18.73
C SER A 151 -30.65 -17.92 19.57
N GLU A 152 -30.23 -17.66 20.81
CA GLU A 152 -30.70 -16.55 21.63
C GLU A 152 -29.85 -15.30 21.39
N VAL A 153 -28.52 -15.42 21.44
CA VAL A 153 -27.60 -14.31 21.16
C VAL A 153 -27.84 -13.73 19.77
N ARG A 154 -28.14 -14.56 18.75
CA ARG A 154 -28.50 -14.11 17.39
C ARG A 154 -29.71 -13.18 17.30
N LYS A 155 -30.55 -13.07 18.33
CA LYS A 155 -31.65 -12.09 18.39
C LYS A 155 -31.15 -10.68 18.73
N HIS A 156 -29.99 -10.59 19.37
CA HIS A 156 -29.34 -9.37 19.81
C HIS A 156 -28.35 -8.85 18.74
N GLY A 157 -28.84 -8.80 17.50
CA GLY A 157 -28.09 -8.35 16.32
C GLY A 157 -27.90 -6.83 16.24
N ALA A 158 -27.41 -6.35 15.10
CA ALA A 158 -27.07 -4.94 14.86
C ALA A 158 -28.24 -3.95 15.10
N ASP A 159 -29.47 -4.36 14.78
CA ASP A 159 -30.69 -3.56 14.93
C ASP A 159 -31.38 -3.73 16.31
N SER A 160 -30.75 -4.43 17.25
CA SER A 160 -31.27 -4.64 18.61
C SER A 160 -31.17 -3.39 19.47
N GLU A 161 -32.14 -3.15 20.36
CA GLU A 161 -31.99 -2.17 21.46
C GLU A 161 -30.85 -2.54 22.42
N ASN A 162 -30.49 -3.83 22.48
CA ASN A 162 -29.37 -4.33 23.27
C ASN A 162 -28.51 -5.28 22.40
N PRO A 163 -27.49 -4.80 21.66
CA PRO A 163 -26.65 -5.65 20.82
C PRO A 163 -25.64 -6.47 21.63
N TRP A 164 -25.57 -7.77 21.39
CA TRP A 164 -24.70 -8.71 22.11
C TRP A 164 -23.62 -9.32 21.21
N VAL A 165 -22.49 -9.71 21.78
CA VAL A 165 -21.40 -10.40 21.06
C VAL A 165 -20.86 -11.59 21.86
N ILE A 166 -20.26 -12.55 21.16
CA ILE A 166 -19.58 -13.71 21.73
C ILE A 166 -18.07 -13.55 21.56
N TYR A 167 -17.28 -13.80 22.62
CA TYR A 167 -15.83 -13.98 22.51
C TYR A 167 -15.42 -15.24 23.27
N GLU A 168 -14.75 -16.17 22.58
CA GLU A 168 -14.60 -17.55 23.04
C GLU A 168 -15.98 -18.14 23.43
N ASP A 169 -16.18 -18.52 24.69
CA ASP A 169 -17.40 -19.11 25.24
C ASP A 169 -18.28 -18.12 26.02
N LYS A 170 -17.97 -16.82 25.97
CA LYS A 170 -18.55 -15.77 26.83
C LYS A 170 -19.43 -14.81 26.02
N VAL A 171 -20.52 -14.33 26.62
CA VAL A 171 -21.49 -13.41 26.01
C VAL A 171 -21.42 -12.04 26.67
N TYR A 172 -21.42 -10.98 25.87
CA TYR A 172 -21.22 -9.61 26.31
C TYR A 172 -22.30 -8.69 25.73
N ASP A 173 -22.83 -7.79 26.55
CA ASP A 173 -23.75 -6.73 26.13
C ASP A 173 -22.95 -5.45 25.84
N ILE A 174 -22.81 -5.07 24.57
CA ILE A 174 -21.95 -3.96 24.14
C ILE A 174 -22.72 -2.64 23.96
N THR A 175 -23.98 -2.56 24.39
CA THR A 175 -24.88 -1.42 24.15
C THR A 175 -24.26 -0.07 24.55
N GLU A 176 -23.74 0.01 25.78
CA GLU A 176 -23.09 1.23 26.32
C GLU A 176 -21.65 1.41 25.80
N TRP A 177 -21.04 0.42 25.15
CA TRP A 177 -19.69 0.51 24.58
C TRP A 177 -19.65 1.06 23.16
N ILE A 178 -20.68 0.78 22.34
CA ILE A 178 -20.75 1.18 20.92
C ILE A 178 -20.41 2.67 20.68
N PRO A 179 -20.89 3.65 21.48
CA PRO A 179 -20.55 5.06 21.28
C PRO A 179 -19.09 5.42 21.60
N ALA A 180 -18.41 4.63 22.43
CA ALA A 180 -17.02 4.84 22.85
C ALA A 180 -16.01 3.97 22.08
N HIS A 181 -16.48 2.99 21.32
CA HIS A 181 -15.64 2.09 20.54
C HIS A 181 -14.82 2.85 19.46
N PRO A 182 -13.48 2.72 19.42
CA PRO A 182 -12.64 3.48 18.47
C PRO A 182 -12.85 3.19 16.97
N GLY A 183 -13.55 2.10 16.62
CA GLY A 183 -14.01 1.83 15.25
C GLY A 183 -15.45 2.28 14.98
N GLY A 184 -16.08 2.98 15.92
CA GLY A 184 -17.50 3.36 15.88
C GLY A 184 -18.44 2.17 15.69
N GLN A 185 -19.51 2.39 14.92
CA GLN A 185 -20.59 1.44 14.66
C GLN A 185 -20.16 0.12 13.99
N VAL A 186 -18.91 0.01 13.52
CA VAL A 186 -18.39 -1.19 12.83
C VAL A 186 -18.39 -2.42 13.74
N ILE A 187 -18.38 -2.25 15.07
CA ILE A 187 -18.55 -3.34 16.03
C ILE A 187 -19.90 -4.07 15.87
N LEU A 188 -20.96 -3.39 15.41
CA LEU A 188 -22.28 -3.99 15.18
C LEU A 188 -22.28 -5.07 14.09
N ARG A 189 -21.26 -5.13 13.22
CA ARG A 189 -21.11 -6.21 12.23
C ARG A 189 -20.90 -7.60 12.85
N ALA A 190 -20.56 -7.66 14.13
CA ALA A 190 -20.45 -8.91 14.89
C ALA A 190 -21.57 -9.09 15.92
N ALA A 191 -22.52 -8.14 16.03
CA ALA A 191 -23.63 -8.24 16.95
C ALA A 191 -24.54 -9.43 16.56
N GLY A 192 -24.91 -10.25 17.54
CA GLY A 192 -25.57 -11.54 17.36
C GLY A 192 -24.62 -12.70 17.03
N GLY A 193 -23.30 -12.48 16.96
CA GLY A 193 -22.31 -13.50 16.58
C GLY A 193 -20.98 -13.39 17.35
N SER A 194 -19.95 -14.08 16.85
CA SER A 194 -18.60 -14.10 17.46
C SER A 194 -17.69 -12.99 16.93
N ILE A 195 -16.93 -12.35 17.84
CA ILE A 195 -15.87 -11.39 17.52
C ILE A 195 -14.49 -12.05 17.34
N ASP A 196 -14.36 -13.38 17.49
CA ASP A 196 -13.10 -14.13 17.33
C ASP A 196 -12.45 -13.95 15.94
N PRO A 197 -13.19 -13.93 14.80
CA PRO A 197 -12.59 -13.59 13.50
C PRO A 197 -12.01 -12.18 13.49
N TYR A 198 -12.76 -11.22 14.05
CA TYR A 198 -12.42 -9.80 14.09
C TYR A 198 -11.22 -9.50 15.00
N TRP A 199 -11.06 -10.24 16.11
CA TRP A 199 -9.86 -10.19 16.97
C TRP A 199 -8.58 -10.56 16.23
N ASN A 200 -8.67 -11.39 15.19
CA ASN A 200 -7.51 -11.78 14.37
C ASN A 200 -7.19 -10.78 13.25
N ILE A 201 -8.19 -10.04 12.76
CA ILE A 201 -7.97 -8.91 11.83
C ILE A 201 -7.37 -7.70 12.56
N PHE A 202 -7.97 -7.33 13.70
CA PHE A 202 -7.64 -6.13 14.46
C PHE A 202 -6.67 -6.42 15.62
N SER A 203 -5.37 -6.44 15.33
CA SER A 203 -4.31 -6.69 16.34
C SER A 203 -4.35 -5.79 17.59
N ILE A 204 -5.00 -4.61 17.53
CA ILE A 204 -5.20 -3.72 18.69
C ILE A 204 -6.05 -4.38 19.80
N HIS A 205 -6.96 -5.29 19.47
CA HIS A 205 -7.79 -5.99 20.45
C HIS A 205 -7.03 -7.07 21.25
N LYS A 206 -5.76 -7.35 20.88
CA LYS A 206 -4.87 -8.27 21.60
C LYS A 206 -4.07 -7.59 22.72
N ASN A 207 -4.35 -6.32 23.01
CA ASN A 207 -3.77 -5.60 24.16
C ASN A 207 -4.61 -5.85 25.42
N GLN A 208 -3.95 -6.01 26.58
CA GLN A 208 -4.61 -6.34 27.86
C GLN A 208 -5.78 -5.40 28.19
N TYR A 209 -5.60 -4.07 28.04
CA TYR A 209 -6.65 -3.10 28.34
C TYR A 209 -7.94 -3.27 27.54
N VAL A 210 -7.91 -3.93 26.37
CA VAL A 210 -9.14 -4.24 25.60
C VAL A 210 -9.88 -5.42 26.21
N TYR A 211 -9.17 -6.41 26.75
CA TYR A 211 -9.77 -7.48 27.54
C TYR A 211 -10.34 -6.92 28.87
N ASP A 212 -9.63 -5.99 29.51
CA ASP A 212 -10.07 -5.33 30.75
C ASP A 212 -11.33 -4.46 30.53
N ILE A 213 -11.50 -3.88 29.33
CA ILE A 213 -12.73 -3.20 28.90
C ILE A 213 -13.83 -4.23 28.62
N LEU A 214 -13.56 -5.23 27.77
CA LEU A 214 -14.55 -6.25 27.37
C LEU A 214 -15.13 -7.00 28.58
N ALA A 215 -14.31 -7.30 29.60
CA ALA A 215 -14.75 -7.95 30.83
C ALA A 215 -15.82 -7.17 31.63
N GLN A 216 -15.90 -5.83 31.48
CA GLN A 216 -16.92 -5.01 32.16
C GLN A 216 -18.32 -5.18 31.54
N TYR A 217 -18.40 -5.75 30.34
CA TYR A 217 -19.63 -5.98 29.58
C TYR A 217 -20.09 -7.45 29.60
N LEU A 218 -19.43 -8.32 30.38
CA LEU A 218 -19.74 -9.74 30.50
C LEU A 218 -21.12 -9.93 31.14
N ILE A 219 -22.05 -10.56 30.42
CA ILE A 219 -23.39 -10.88 30.92
C ILE A 219 -23.62 -12.38 31.15
N GLY A 220 -22.77 -13.26 30.60
CA GLY A 220 -22.88 -14.70 30.84
C GLY A 220 -22.03 -15.54 29.90
N TYR A 221 -22.39 -16.81 29.74
CA TYR A 221 -21.68 -17.78 28.90
C TYR A 221 -22.58 -18.45 27.88
N ILE A 222 -21.99 -18.98 26.81
CA ILE A 222 -22.66 -19.90 25.90
C ILE A 222 -22.87 -21.26 26.59
N ASP A 223 -24.10 -21.76 26.46
CA ASP A 223 -24.53 -23.08 26.94
C ASP A 223 -23.72 -24.22 26.29
N GLN A 224 -23.40 -25.27 27.05
CA GLN A 224 -22.49 -26.32 26.58
C GLN A 224 -22.98 -27.07 25.35
N ALA A 225 -24.29 -27.21 25.12
CA ALA A 225 -24.79 -27.92 23.96
C ALA A 225 -24.69 -27.10 22.66
N ASP A 226 -24.15 -25.88 22.71
CA ASP A 226 -23.71 -25.06 21.56
C ASP A 226 -22.17 -24.94 21.47
N LEU A 227 -21.42 -25.70 22.28
CA LEU A 227 -19.94 -25.68 22.29
C LEU A 227 -19.32 -26.97 21.72
N VAL A 228 -18.33 -26.80 20.85
CA VAL A 228 -17.40 -27.83 20.38
C VAL A 228 -16.00 -27.47 20.91
N ASP A 229 -15.35 -28.41 21.60
CA ASP A 229 -14.04 -28.20 22.26
C ASP A 229 -13.95 -26.92 23.12
N GLY A 230 -15.08 -26.53 23.73
CA GLY A 230 -15.19 -25.35 24.59
C GLY A 230 -15.34 -24.02 23.86
N ARG A 231 -15.68 -24.02 22.56
CA ARG A 231 -15.94 -22.81 21.74
C ARG A 231 -17.20 -22.98 20.89
N PRO A 232 -17.86 -21.90 20.46
CA PRO A 232 -18.94 -21.96 19.47
C PRO A 232 -18.54 -22.81 18.25
N ALA A 233 -19.48 -23.60 17.73
CA ALA A 233 -19.22 -24.43 16.56
C ALA A 233 -18.77 -23.55 15.37
N GLN A 234 -17.71 -23.98 14.67
CA GLN A 234 -16.99 -23.09 13.74
C GLN A 234 -17.77 -22.76 12.46
N ASP A 235 -18.78 -23.57 12.13
CA ASP A 235 -19.79 -23.37 11.08
C ASP A 235 -20.94 -22.44 11.51
N GLU A 236 -21.11 -22.20 12.82
CA GLU A 236 -22.04 -21.19 13.36
C GLU A 236 -21.44 -19.77 13.42
N ILE A 237 -20.13 -19.63 13.21
CA ILE A 237 -19.39 -18.37 13.15
C ILE A 237 -19.36 -17.86 11.70
N GLU A 238 -19.99 -16.71 11.45
CA GLU A 238 -19.95 -16.05 10.14
C GLU A 238 -18.51 -15.67 9.74
N ASP A 239 -18.12 -16.06 8.53
CA ASP A 239 -16.86 -15.64 7.91
C ASP A 239 -17.04 -14.26 7.26
N PRO A 240 -16.46 -13.18 7.80
CA PRO A 240 -16.65 -11.84 7.25
C PRO A 240 -16.03 -11.66 5.84
N PHE A 241 -15.32 -12.67 5.35
CA PHE A 241 -14.75 -12.75 4.00
C PHE A 241 -15.49 -13.74 3.08
N ALA A 242 -16.69 -14.20 3.43
CA ALA A 242 -17.44 -15.13 2.59
C ALA A 242 -17.87 -14.51 1.25
N ASP A 243 -18.19 -13.20 1.27
CA ASP A 243 -18.63 -12.42 0.11
C ASP A 243 -17.48 -11.67 -0.60
N ASP A 244 -16.22 -11.93 -0.25
CA ASP A 244 -15.05 -11.36 -0.91
C ASP A 244 -14.99 -11.84 -2.39
N PRO A 245 -14.65 -10.98 -3.38
CA PRO A 245 -14.67 -11.38 -4.79
C PRO A 245 -13.62 -12.46 -5.11
N GLU A 246 -13.79 -13.14 -6.24
CA GLU A 246 -12.72 -13.95 -6.86
C GLU A 246 -11.63 -13.04 -7.47
N ARG A 247 -10.42 -13.57 -7.63
CA ARG A 247 -9.24 -12.84 -8.14
C ARG A 247 -8.46 -13.70 -9.12
N ASP A 248 -7.78 -13.05 -10.06
CA ASP A 248 -6.89 -13.70 -11.01
C ASP A 248 -5.80 -14.53 -10.27
N PRO A 249 -5.59 -15.81 -10.65
CA PRO A 249 -4.62 -16.68 -9.99
C PRO A 249 -3.15 -16.27 -10.21
N LEU A 250 -2.85 -15.42 -11.20
CA LEU A 250 -1.51 -14.87 -11.44
C LEU A 250 -1.10 -13.85 -10.37
N LEU A 251 -2.04 -13.30 -9.59
CA LEU A 251 -1.74 -12.36 -8.50
C LEU A 251 -0.98 -13.04 -7.35
N ILE A 252 0.23 -12.56 -7.08
CA ILE A 252 1.15 -13.13 -6.09
C ILE A 252 0.61 -12.86 -4.68
N THR A 253 -0.11 -13.85 -4.15
CA THR A 253 -0.82 -13.78 -2.87
C THR A 253 0.15 -13.59 -1.70
N LYS A 254 -0.17 -12.67 -0.78
CA LYS A 254 0.53 -12.44 0.50
C LYS A 254 -0.33 -12.84 1.69
N THR A 255 -1.63 -12.57 1.63
CA THR A 255 -2.65 -13.12 2.55
C THR A 255 -3.94 -13.40 1.80
N ALA A 256 -4.62 -14.49 2.15
CA ALA A 256 -5.95 -14.81 1.60
C ALA A 256 -7.04 -13.92 2.22
N LYS A 257 -7.04 -13.79 3.56
CA LYS A 257 -8.02 -13.04 4.36
C LYS A 257 -7.29 -12.17 5.39
N PRO A 258 -7.45 -10.83 5.40
CA PRO A 258 -7.96 -10.03 4.28
C PRO A 258 -7.10 -10.22 3.03
N ARG A 259 -7.70 -10.10 1.83
CA ARG A 259 -6.96 -10.30 0.58
C ARG A 259 -5.85 -9.25 0.42
N ASN A 260 -4.62 -9.73 0.26
CA ASN A 260 -3.49 -8.92 -0.15
C ASN A 260 -2.66 -9.70 -1.17
N ALA A 261 -2.46 -9.15 -2.37
CA ALA A 261 -1.72 -9.79 -3.45
C ALA A 261 -1.08 -8.74 -4.37
N GLU A 262 0.08 -9.07 -4.94
CA GLU A 262 0.84 -8.14 -5.79
C GLU A 262 0.91 -8.57 -7.25
N THR A 263 1.05 -7.59 -8.14
CA THR A 263 1.18 -7.81 -9.59
C THR A 263 2.53 -8.46 -9.90
N PRO A 264 2.58 -9.52 -10.73
CA PRO A 264 3.84 -10.09 -11.23
C PRO A 264 4.71 -9.05 -11.95
N GLY A 265 6.04 -9.19 -11.84
CA GLY A 265 6.99 -8.27 -12.48
C GLY A 265 6.82 -8.17 -14.00
N GLU A 266 6.55 -9.29 -14.67
CA GLU A 266 6.28 -9.32 -16.11
C GLU A 266 4.99 -8.57 -16.48
N ALA A 267 3.94 -8.69 -15.65
CA ALA A 267 2.68 -7.98 -15.82
C ALA A 267 2.84 -6.45 -15.61
N LEU A 268 3.68 -6.01 -14.66
CA LEU A 268 4.06 -4.59 -14.52
C LEU A 268 4.88 -4.05 -15.69
N SER A 269 5.66 -4.92 -16.36
CA SER A 269 6.57 -4.52 -17.44
C SER A 269 5.87 -4.47 -18.80
N SER A 270 4.97 -5.43 -19.07
CA SER A 270 4.33 -5.64 -20.37
C SER A 270 3.45 -4.47 -20.83
N GLN A 271 2.59 -3.92 -19.96
CA GLN A 271 1.62 -2.87 -20.31
C GLN A 271 1.86 -1.57 -19.52
N PHE A 272 1.53 -0.43 -20.12
CA PHE A 272 1.67 0.87 -19.44
C PHE A 272 0.56 1.13 -18.41
N LEU A 273 -0.67 0.72 -18.73
CA LEU A 273 -1.77 0.59 -17.76
C LEU A 273 -1.77 -0.86 -17.28
N THR A 274 -1.86 -1.07 -15.97
CA THR A 274 -2.01 -2.40 -15.38
C THR A 274 -3.47 -2.86 -15.54
N PRO A 275 -3.74 -4.05 -16.12
CA PRO A 275 -5.10 -4.60 -16.19
C PRO A 275 -5.78 -4.64 -14.82
N ASN A 276 -7.08 -4.36 -14.77
CA ASN A 276 -7.87 -4.27 -13.53
C ASN A 276 -7.78 -5.56 -12.68
N GLU A 277 -7.70 -6.68 -13.40
CA GLU A 277 -7.66 -8.06 -12.91
C GLU A 277 -6.29 -8.41 -12.29
N LEU A 278 -5.22 -7.69 -12.69
CA LEU A 278 -3.84 -7.85 -12.21
C LEU A 278 -3.31 -6.66 -11.39
N PHE A 279 -4.11 -5.60 -11.22
CA PHE A 279 -3.77 -4.43 -10.40
C PHE A 279 -3.66 -4.85 -8.92
N TYR A 280 -2.57 -4.48 -8.24
CA TYR A 280 -2.27 -5.01 -6.91
C TYR A 280 -3.42 -4.77 -5.89
N VAL A 281 -3.74 -5.80 -5.10
CA VAL A 281 -4.82 -5.76 -4.11
C VAL A 281 -4.22 -5.57 -2.73
N ARG A 282 -4.64 -4.50 -2.02
CA ARG A 282 -4.36 -4.30 -0.60
C ARG A 282 -5.66 -4.03 0.15
N ASN A 283 -6.14 -5.01 0.90
CA ASN A 283 -7.29 -4.87 1.80
C ASN A 283 -6.81 -4.97 3.26
N HIS A 284 -7.34 -4.11 4.13
CA HIS A 284 -7.19 -4.25 5.59
C HIS A 284 -8.29 -5.13 6.18
N MET A 285 -9.47 -5.12 5.55
CA MET A 285 -10.71 -5.77 5.97
C MET A 285 -11.28 -6.60 4.81
N TRP A 286 -12.53 -7.03 4.93
CA TRP A 286 -13.35 -7.59 3.85
C TRP A 286 -13.61 -6.57 2.73
N VAL A 287 -14.11 -7.05 1.60
CA VAL A 287 -14.61 -6.24 0.48
C VAL A 287 -16.13 -6.07 0.59
N PRO A 288 -16.65 -4.85 0.81
CA PRO A 288 -18.09 -4.57 0.78
C PRO A 288 -18.80 -5.16 -0.45
N LYS A 289 -20.03 -5.62 -0.23
CA LYS A 289 -20.96 -6.09 -1.26
C LYS A 289 -22.02 -5.03 -1.45
N ILE A 290 -22.17 -4.57 -2.69
CA ILE A 290 -23.07 -3.50 -3.10
C ILE A 290 -23.65 -3.96 -4.43
N ASP A 291 -24.96 -4.16 -4.46
CA ASP A 291 -25.61 -4.71 -5.65
C ASP A 291 -25.61 -3.68 -6.79
N GLU A 292 -25.27 -4.13 -8.00
CA GLU A 292 -25.12 -3.24 -9.15
C GLU A 292 -26.37 -2.39 -9.45
N PRO A 293 -27.62 -2.93 -9.41
CA PRO A 293 -28.84 -2.13 -9.57
C PRO A 293 -29.11 -1.11 -8.46
N ALA A 294 -28.43 -1.21 -7.32
CA ALA A 294 -28.50 -0.26 -6.22
C ALA A 294 -27.37 0.79 -6.23
N SER A 295 -26.32 0.56 -7.03
CA SER A 295 -25.09 1.37 -7.02
C SER A 295 -25.31 2.86 -7.29
N ASP A 296 -26.22 3.24 -8.19
CA ASP A 296 -26.53 4.65 -8.47
C ASP A 296 -27.18 5.39 -7.28
N LYS A 297 -27.79 4.64 -6.34
CA LYS A 297 -28.34 5.17 -5.07
C LYS A 297 -27.33 5.20 -3.93
N TYR A 298 -26.11 4.70 -4.14
CA TYR A 298 -25.05 4.69 -3.14
C TYR A 298 -24.76 6.12 -2.66
N LEU A 299 -24.82 6.36 -1.36
CA LEU A 299 -24.68 7.70 -0.78
C LEU A 299 -23.25 7.98 -0.31
N LEU A 300 -22.70 9.09 -0.79
CA LEU A 300 -21.60 9.81 -0.18
C LEU A 300 -22.16 10.91 0.73
N THR A 301 -21.76 10.91 2.00
CA THR A 301 -22.04 12.01 2.93
C THR A 301 -20.83 12.94 3.01
N VAL A 302 -21.05 14.25 2.93
CA VAL A 302 -20.04 15.29 3.10
C VAL A 302 -20.44 16.16 4.29
N GLU A 303 -19.53 16.32 5.24
CA GLU A 303 -19.71 17.02 6.51
C GLU A 303 -18.69 18.16 6.62
N LEU A 304 -19.18 19.39 6.82
CA LEU A 304 -18.36 20.58 7.01
C LEU A 304 -18.00 20.80 8.51
N VAL A 305 -17.03 21.67 8.78
CA VAL A 305 -16.53 21.98 10.14
C VAL A 305 -17.61 22.57 11.06
N ASP A 306 -18.63 23.25 10.51
CA ASP A 306 -19.77 23.81 11.25
C ASP A 306 -20.86 22.75 11.57
N GLY A 307 -20.68 21.50 11.15
CA GLY A 307 -21.67 20.44 11.25
C GLY A 307 -22.72 20.44 10.13
N THR A 308 -22.58 21.27 9.09
CA THR A 308 -23.44 21.21 7.91
C THR A 308 -23.18 19.91 7.15
N VAL A 309 -24.22 19.10 6.97
CA VAL A 309 -24.16 17.81 6.26
C VAL A 309 -24.90 17.91 4.94
N LYS A 310 -24.24 17.49 3.85
CA LYS A 310 -24.83 17.33 2.51
C LYS A 310 -24.60 15.90 2.00
N GLN A 311 -25.58 15.34 1.31
CA GLN A 311 -25.49 13.99 0.74
C GLN A 311 -25.58 14.03 -0.78
N TYR A 312 -24.83 13.13 -1.41
CA TYR A 312 -24.79 12.92 -2.85
C TYR A 312 -24.97 11.43 -3.14
N SER A 313 -25.94 11.06 -3.96
CA SER A 313 -25.94 9.73 -4.58
C SER A 313 -24.82 9.62 -5.63
N LEU A 314 -24.42 8.40 -5.98
CA LEU A 314 -23.53 8.19 -7.12
C LEU A 314 -24.11 8.77 -8.41
N GLN A 315 -25.44 8.74 -8.58
CA GLN A 315 -26.14 9.41 -9.68
C GLN A 315 -26.00 10.94 -9.62
N ASP A 316 -26.08 11.55 -8.44
CA ASP A 316 -25.82 12.99 -8.26
C ASP A 316 -24.40 13.34 -8.70
N LEU A 317 -23.39 12.57 -8.25
CA LEU A 317 -22.00 12.79 -8.62
C LEU A 317 -21.81 12.74 -10.14
N LYS A 318 -22.30 11.66 -10.79
CA LYS A 318 -22.22 11.46 -12.25
C LYS A 318 -22.95 12.52 -13.09
N SER A 319 -23.90 13.27 -12.52
CA SER A 319 -24.81 14.14 -13.29
C SER A 319 -24.71 15.64 -12.98
N LYS A 320 -24.22 16.03 -11.79
CA LYS A 320 -24.06 17.44 -11.39
C LYS A 320 -22.70 18.03 -11.73
N PHE A 321 -21.65 17.20 -11.71
CA PHE A 321 -20.27 17.63 -11.86
C PHE A 321 -19.67 17.13 -13.19
N PRO A 322 -18.65 17.81 -13.75
CA PRO A 322 -17.96 17.31 -14.93
C PRO A 322 -17.25 15.97 -14.65
N SER A 323 -17.24 15.06 -15.63
CA SER A 323 -16.37 13.86 -15.56
C SER A 323 -14.94 14.25 -15.94
N HIS A 324 -13.99 13.90 -15.08
CA HIS A 324 -12.55 14.08 -15.26
C HIS A 324 -11.87 12.71 -15.30
N THR A 325 -10.99 12.52 -16.28
CA THR A 325 -10.10 11.35 -16.37
C THR A 325 -8.65 11.76 -16.13
N ILE A 326 -7.93 10.99 -15.32
CA ILE A 326 -6.49 11.15 -15.07
C ILE A 326 -5.79 9.80 -15.16
N THR A 327 -4.49 9.76 -15.44
CA THR A 327 -3.70 8.52 -15.38
C THR A 327 -2.76 8.57 -14.18
N ALA A 328 -2.97 7.71 -13.19
CA ALA A 328 -2.25 7.77 -11.93
C ALA A 328 -1.81 6.40 -11.41
N VAL A 329 -0.59 6.38 -10.87
CA VAL A 329 -0.05 5.29 -10.07
C VAL A 329 -0.65 5.30 -8.67
N LEU A 330 -1.06 4.13 -8.20
CA LEU A 330 -1.16 3.85 -6.77
C LEU A 330 0.07 3.01 -6.37
N GLN A 331 0.77 3.43 -5.30
CA GLN A 331 1.87 2.67 -4.70
C GLN A 331 1.63 2.50 -3.19
N CYS A 332 1.79 1.28 -2.71
CA CYS A 332 1.78 0.96 -1.28
C CYS A 332 3.04 1.50 -0.57
N SER A 333 2.92 2.02 0.67
CA SER A 333 4.08 2.45 1.47
C SER A 333 5.11 1.33 1.65
N GLY A 334 4.63 0.09 1.74
CA GLY A 334 5.42 -1.12 1.91
C GLY A 334 5.87 -1.77 0.62
N ASN A 335 5.68 -1.16 -0.55
CA ASN A 335 6.28 -1.67 -1.80
C ASN A 335 7.79 -1.85 -1.58
N ARG A 336 8.32 -3.02 -1.97
CA ARG A 336 9.69 -3.49 -1.71
C ARG A 336 10.08 -3.73 -0.24
N ARG A 337 9.12 -3.91 0.68
CA ARG A 337 9.40 -4.25 2.09
C ARG A 337 10.32 -5.48 2.24
N LYS A 338 10.13 -6.51 1.41
CA LYS A 338 10.99 -7.72 1.41
C LYS A 338 12.46 -7.35 1.17
N HIS A 339 12.73 -6.47 0.21
CA HIS A 339 14.08 -5.99 -0.11
C HIS A 339 14.69 -5.15 1.02
N MET A 340 13.87 -4.39 1.77
CA MET A 340 14.36 -3.73 2.99
C MET A 340 14.77 -4.76 4.05
N THR A 341 13.88 -5.70 4.40
CA THR A 341 14.15 -6.76 5.38
C THR A 341 15.44 -7.51 5.08
N GLN A 342 15.59 -7.96 3.83
CA GLN A 342 16.75 -8.70 3.36
C GLN A 342 17.99 -7.80 3.29
N GLY A 343 17.91 -6.67 2.57
CA GLY A 343 19.05 -5.81 2.24
C GLY A 343 19.59 -4.95 3.40
N SER A 344 18.93 -4.95 4.57
CA SER A 344 19.48 -4.42 5.82
C SER A 344 19.82 -5.51 6.85
N GLY A 345 19.53 -6.78 6.55
CA GLY A 345 19.67 -7.90 7.51
C GLY A 345 18.80 -7.77 8.77
N ARG A 346 17.65 -7.08 8.71
CA ARG A 346 16.81 -6.75 9.88
C ARG A 346 15.32 -6.87 9.55
N SER A 347 14.62 -7.77 10.26
CA SER A 347 13.17 -7.98 10.15
C SER A 347 12.38 -6.67 10.17
N THR A 348 11.40 -6.53 9.28
CA THR A 348 10.45 -5.40 9.27
C THR A 348 9.02 -5.90 9.52
N ASN A 349 8.20 -5.08 10.16
CA ASN A 349 6.84 -5.42 10.50
C ASN A 349 5.90 -5.17 9.31
N GLY A 350 5.11 -6.18 8.95
CA GLY A 350 4.08 -6.11 7.90
C GLY A 350 4.37 -7.00 6.68
N LEU A 351 3.44 -6.95 5.71
CA LEU A 351 3.46 -7.79 4.51
C LEU A 351 4.75 -7.62 3.69
N GLN A 352 5.44 -8.72 3.42
CA GLN A 352 6.72 -8.74 2.69
C GLN A 352 6.49 -8.69 1.17
N TRP A 353 6.06 -7.52 0.69
CA TRP A 353 5.93 -7.18 -0.72
C TRP A 353 7.29 -7.21 -1.43
N THR A 354 7.32 -7.69 -2.68
CA THR A 354 8.45 -7.51 -3.60
C THR A 354 8.32 -6.15 -4.31
N ALA A 355 8.70 -6.04 -5.57
CA ALA A 355 8.48 -4.84 -6.39
C ALA A 355 7.02 -4.68 -6.90
N GLY A 356 6.11 -5.61 -6.57
CA GLY A 356 4.77 -5.71 -7.15
C GLY A 356 3.66 -4.85 -6.54
N ALA A 357 3.89 -4.16 -5.41
CA ALA A 357 2.83 -3.43 -4.67
C ALA A 357 2.63 -1.99 -5.19
N ILE A 358 2.50 -1.89 -6.51
CA ILE A 358 2.36 -0.68 -7.31
C ILE A 358 1.62 -1.03 -8.60
N SER A 359 0.76 -0.15 -9.11
CA SER A 359 0.12 -0.31 -10.41
C SER A 359 -0.36 1.05 -10.95
N ASN A 360 -0.52 1.16 -12.27
CA ASN A 360 -0.90 2.40 -12.96
C ASN A 360 -2.22 2.19 -13.73
N ALA A 361 -3.17 3.11 -13.62
CA ALA A 361 -4.46 3.03 -14.31
C ALA A 361 -4.97 4.42 -14.72
N THR A 362 -5.90 4.47 -15.69
CA THR A 362 -6.74 5.65 -15.85
C THR A 362 -7.89 5.60 -14.85
N TRP A 363 -8.11 6.67 -14.12
CA TRP A 363 -9.19 6.83 -13.16
C TRP A 363 -10.13 7.91 -13.66
N GLU A 364 -11.43 7.63 -13.66
CA GLU A 364 -12.47 8.55 -14.07
C GLU A 364 -13.45 8.78 -12.92
N GLY A 365 -13.80 10.04 -12.70
CA GLY A 365 -14.59 10.50 -11.58
C GLY A 365 -14.90 11.99 -11.66
N VAL A 366 -15.27 12.57 -10.52
CA VAL A 366 -15.47 14.01 -10.36
C VAL A 366 -14.37 14.61 -9.49
N LEU A 367 -14.00 15.88 -9.71
CA LEU A 367 -13.02 16.56 -8.88
C LEU A 367 -13.56 16.77 -7.45
N LEU A 368 -12.72 16.48 -6.46
CA LEU A 368 -13.05 16.70 -5.04
C LEU A 368 -13.26 18.18 -4.73
N SER A 369 -12.50 19.09 -5.36
CA SER A 369 -12.67 20.54 -5.25
C SER A 369 -14.11 20.98 -5.50
N ASP A 370 -14.74 20.39 -6.51
CA ASP A 370 -16.04 20.82 -7.04
C ASP A 370 -17.17 20.30 -6.12
N VAL A 371 -17.04 19.07 -5.63
CA VAL A 371 -17.97 18.46 -4.65
C VAL A 371 -17.88 19.17 -3.29
N LEU A 372 -16.70 19.63 -2.89
CA LEU A 372 -16.51 20.46 -1.68
C LEU A 372 -17.05 21.88 -1.88
N ALA A 373 -16.85 22.50 -3.04
CA ALA A 373 -17.41 23.81 -3.35
C ALA A 373 -18.95 23.79 -3.34
N ASP A 374 -19.58 22.80 -3.98
CA ASP A 374 -21.03 22.61 -3.94
C ASP A 374 -21.52 22.19 -2.52
N ALA A 375 -20.66 21.59 -1.69
CA ALA A 375 -20.99 21.34 -0.28
C ALA A 375 -21.04 22.63 0.56
N GLY A 376 -20.38 23.71 0.13
CA GLY A 376 -20.31 24.98 0.84
C GLY A 376 -18.91 25.39 1.33
N LEU A 377 -17.85 24.71 0.90
CA LEU A 377 -16.47 25.10 1.22
C LEU A 377 -16.01 26.28 0.36
N GLU A 378 -15.54 27.34 1.01
CA GLU A 378 -14.82 28.44 0.34
C GLU A 378 -13.42 27.98 -0.13
N VAL A 379 -13.38 27.40 -1.33
CA VAL A 379 -12.17 26.87 -1.98
C VAL A 379 -11.02 27.88 -2.04
N SER A 380 -11.31 29.18 -2.12
CA SER A 380 -10.27 30.21 -2.15
C SER A 380 -9.52 30.34 -0.81
N GLU A 381 -10.24 30.39 0.31
CA GLU A 381 -9.68 30.41 1.67
C GLU A 381 -9.02 29.08 2.04
N ALA A 382 -9.56 27.97 1.53
CA ALA A 382 -8.99 26.64 1.68
C ALA A 382 -7.65 26.47 0.93
N LEU A 383 -7.46 27.17 -0.20
CA LEU A 383 -6.23 27.16 -1.00
C LEU A 383 -5.16 28.11 -0.46
N SER A 384 -5.56 29.28 0.08
CA SER A 384 -4.67 30.20 0.79
C SER A 384 -4.23 29.63 2.15
N GLY A 385 -5.10 28.84 2.80
CA GLY A 385 -4.90 28.26 4.12
C GLY A 385 -5.47 29.12 5.27
N GLU A 386 -6.25 30.15 4.94
CA GLU A 386 -6.84 31.11 5.89
C GLU A 386 -8.07 30.51 6.60
N GLY A 387 -8.95 29.82 5.88
CA GLY A 387 -10.18 29.22 6.42
C GLY A 387 -9.93 28.10 7.44
N GLU A 388 -10.89 27.82 8.33
CA GLU A 388 -10.69 26.94 9.50
C GLU A 388 -10.32 25.49 9.14
N THR A 389 -10.91 24.94 8.07
CA THR A 389 -10.57 23.60 7.56
C THR A 389 -9.10 23.50 7.16
N LYS A 390 -8.34 22.57 7.74
CA LYS A 390 -6.95 22.25 7.35
C LYS A 390 -6.79 20.87 6.72
N HIS A 391 -7.77 19.99 6.88
CA HIS A 391 -7.74 18.59 6.42
C HIS A 391 -9.08 18.14 5.83
N VAL A 392 -8.99 17.19 4.88
CA VAL A 392 -10.12 16.39 4.40
C VAL A 392 -9.93 14.96 4.86
N HIS A 393 -10.88 14.44 5.62
CA HIS A 393 -10.94 13.05 6.04
C HIS A 393 -11.78 12.25 5.04
N PHE A 394 -11.38 11.02 4.78
CA PHE A 394 -12.09 10.05 3.95
C PHE A 394 -12.35 8.80 4.78
N ALA A 395 -13.57 8.25 4.73
CA ALA A 395 -13.89 6.95 5.33
C ALA A 395 -14.62 6.03 4.34
N GLY A 396 -14.29 4.75 4.41
CA GLY A 396 -14.93 3.67 3.65
C GLY A 396 -15.85 2.79 4.52
N LEU A 397 -16.77 2.08 3.86
CA LEU A 397 -17.75 1.17 4.49
C LEU A 397 -17.15 0.03 5.32
N GLU A 398 -15.86 -0.26 5.15
CA GLU A 398 -15.10 -1.25 5.92
C GLU A 398 -14.36 -0.65 7.13
N ALA A 399 -14.72 0.58 7.54
CA ALA A 399 -14.09 1.38 8.61
C ALA A 399 -12.73 1.99 8.28
N TYR A 400 -12.18 1.77 7.08
CA TYR A 400 -10.87 2.33 6.75
C TYR A 400 -10.98 3.84 6.55
N ALA A 401 -10.21 4.61 7.32
CA ALA A 401 -10.19 6.05 7.24
C ALA A 401 -8.77 6.62 7.17
N ALA A 402 -8.61 7.72 6.43
CA ALA A 402 -7.36 8.46 6.27
C ALA A 402 -7.66 9.94 5.96
N SER A 403 -6.66 10.82 6.02
CA SER A 403 -6.80 12.24 5.68
C SER A 403 -5.67 12.79 4.81
N ILE A 404 -6.00 13.81 4.03
CA ILE A 404 -5.06 14.65 3.27
C ILE A 404 -5.14 16.10 3.74
N PRO A 405 -4.09 16.92 3.55
CA PRO A 405 -4.18 18.36 3.77
C PRO A 405 -5.20 18.99 2.81
N ILE A 406 -5.99 19.96 3.30
CA ILE A 406 -7.03 20.64 2.52
C ILE A 406 -6.48 21.22 1.22
N LYS A 407 -5.26 21.77 1.27
CA LYS A 407 -4.57 22.34 0.11
C LYS A 407 -4.41 21.33 -1.03
N LYS A 408 -4.17 20.04 -0.75
CA LYS A 408 -4.11 19.00 -1.80
C LYS A 408 -5.50 18.63 -2.32
N ALA A 409 -6.53 18.71 -1.49
CA ALA A 409 -7.92 18.42 -1.89
C ALA A 409 -8.53 19.47 -2.82
N VAL A 410 -8.11 20.74 -2.68
CA VAL A 410 -8.66 21.90 -3.42
C VAL A 410 -7.70 22.53 -4.44
N ASP A 411 -6.47 22.02 -4.58
CA ASP A 411 -5.51 22.48 -5.58
C ASP A 411 -6.01 22.17 -7.00
N PRO A 412 -6.19 23.17 -7.90
CA PRO A 412 -6.60 22.95 -9.28
C PRO A 412 -5.53 22.29 -10.15
N GLN A 413 -4.29 22.10 -9.66
CA GLN A 413 -3.28 21.21 -10.23
C GLN A 413 -3.20 19.87 -9.48
N GLY A 414 -4.04 19.66 -8.46
CA GLY A 414 -3.97 18.55 -7.51
C GLY A 414 -4.62 17.26 -7.98
N ASP A 415 -5.57 17.33 -8.92
CA ASP A 415 -6.24 16.18 -9.57
C ASP A 415 -6.84 15.13 -8.60
N VAL A 416 -7.30 15.55 -7.41
CA VAL A 416 -7.93 14.63 -6.46
C VAL A 416 -9.35 14.30 -6.94
N LEU A 417 -9.59 13.02 -7.26
CA LEU A 417 -10.87 12.55 -7.79
C LEU A 417 -11.67 11.73 -6.78
N LEU A 418 -12.98 11.84 -6.87
CA LEU A 418 -13.93 10.84 -6.42
C LEU A 418 -14.27 9.95 -7.62
N ALA A 419 -13.52 8.86 -7.76
CA ALA A 419 -13.52 7.99 -8.93
C ALA A 419 -14.57 6.88 -8.83
N TYR A 420 -15.23 6.59 -9.96
CA TYR A 420 -16.21 5.50 -10.13
C TYR A 420 -15.85 4.56 -11.31
N SER A 421 -14.90 4.94 -12.15
CA SER A 421 -14.43 4.20 -13.33
C SER A 421 -12.91 4.05 -13.32
N MET A 422 -12.42 2.90 -13.81
CA MET A 422 -11.03 2.46 -13.78
C MET A 422 -10.69 1.69 -15.07
N ASN A 423 -9.71 2.19 -15.83
CA ASN A 423 -9.35 1.71 -17.16
C ASN A 423 -10.56 1.57 -18.13
N GLY A 424 -11.51 2.52 -18.06
CA GLY A 424 -12.70 2.55 -18.91
C GLY A 424 -13.78 1.52 -18.58
N LYS A 425 -13.67 0.82 -17.45
CA LYS A 425 -14.70 -0.06 -16.87
C LYS A 425 -15.21 0.55 -15.55
N PRO A 426 -16.40 0.18 -15.05
CA PRO A 426 -16.74 0.41 -13.64
C PRO A 426 -15.67 -0.15 -12.70
N LEU A 427 -15.49 0.47 -11.53
CA LEU A 427 -14.54 -0.01 -10.52
C LEU A 427 -14.75 -1.50 -10.20
N PRO A 428 -13.70 -2.34 -10.20
CA PRO A 428 -13.78 -3.68 -9.62
C PRO A 428 -14.05 -3.63 -8.12
N ARG A 429 -14.75 -4.64 -7.56
CA ARG A 429 -15.09 -4.68 -6.13
C ARG A 429 -13.86 -4.52 -5.22
N ASP A 430 -12.75 -5.20 -5.49
CA ASP A 430 -11.49 -5.06 -4.74
C ASP A 430 -10.92 -3.64 -4.77
N HIS A 431 -11.17 -2.87 -5.82
CA HIS A 431 -10.59 -1.55 -6.05
C HIS A 431 -11.49 -0.39 -5.64
N GLY A 432 -12.63 -0.67 -4.99
CA GLY A 432 -13.46 0.32 -4.31
C GLY A 432 -14.82 0.59 -4.92
N TYR A 433 -15.42 -0.37 -5.64
CA TYR A 433 -16.76 -0.22 -6.21
C TYR A 433 -17.82 0.24 -5.18
N PRO A 434 -18.73 1.18 -5.50
CA PRO A 434 -18.82 1.93 -6.75
C PRO A 434 -18.07 3.28 -6.72
N LEU A 435 -17.52 3.68 -5.58
CA LEU A 435 -16.89 4.99 -5.39
C LEU A 435 -15.65 4.90 -4.49
N ARG A 436 -14.57 5.58 -4.89
CA ARG A 436 -13.34 5.73 -4.10
C ARG A 436 -12.77 7.14 -4.20
N SER A 437 -11.90 7.53 -3.27
CA SER A 437 -10.97 8.62 -3.53
C SER A 437 -9.72 8.13 -4.28
N ILE A 438 -9.17 8.99 -5.12
CA ILE A 438 -7.85 8.88 -5.76
C ILE A 438 -7.10 10.18 -5.45
N VAL A 439 -5.91 10.06 -4.84
CA VAL A 439 -5.06 11.19 -4.46
C VAL A 439 -3.72 11.09 -5.21
N PRO A 440 -3.56 11.77 -6.35
CA PRO A 440 -2.37 11.60 -7.19
C PRO A 440 -1.08 12.08 -6.52
N GLY A 441 0.02 11.39 -6.80
CA GLY A 441 1.34 11.67 -6.23
C GLY A 441 1.49 11.27 -4.75
N HIS A 442 0.43 10.78 -4.10
CA HIS A 442 0.42 10.37 -2.70
C HIS A 442 0.51 8.86 -2.53
N VAL A 443 0.79 8.41 -1.31
CA VAL A 443 0.74 7.00 -0.94
C VAL A 443 -0.69 6.47 -1.04
N ALA A 444 -0.85 5.27 -1.59
CA ALA A 444 -2.17 4.69 -1.87
C ALA A 444 -3.07 4.53 -0.63
N ALA A 445 -2.49 4.54 0.58
CA ALA A 445 -3.21 4.55 1.85
C ALA A 445 -4.13 5.78 2.03
N ARG A 446 -3.94 6.88 1.28
CA ARG A 446 -4.82 8.06 1.31
C ARG A 446 -5.93 8.04 0.24
N SER A 447 -5.87 7.08 -0.68
CA SER A 447 -6.88 6.85 -1.74
C SER A 447 -7.90 5.80 -1.27
N VAL A 448 -8.73 6.20 -0.29
CA VAL A 448 -9.71 5.35 0.41
C VAL A 448 -10.73 4.75 -0.57
N LYS A 449 -11.04 3.47 -0.37
CA LYS A 449 -11.96 2.68 -1.20
C LYS A 449 -13.34 2.59 -0.55
N TRP A 450 -14.37 2.26 -1.34
CA TRP A 450 -15.75 2.06 -0.83
C TRP A 450 -16.24 3.27 -0.02
N LEU A 451 -15.93 4.47 -0.54
CA LEU A 451 -15.96 5.76 0.14
C LEU A 451 -17.40 6.25 0.40
N ASN A 452 -17.85 6.21 1.66
CA ASN A 452 -19.20 6.63 2.05
C ASN A 452 -19.23 7.97 2.80
N GLN A 453 -18.12 8.44 3.37
CA GLN A 453 -18.07 9.70 4.11
C GLN A 453 -16.81 10.53 3.83
N ILE A 454 -17.01 11.83 3.73
CA ILE A 454 -16.00 12.88 3.78
C ILE A 454 -16.35 13.81 4.94
N THR A 455 -15.37 14.12 5.78
CA THR A 455 -15.51 15.11 6.86
C THR A 455 -14.38 16.12 6.78
N LEU A 456 -14.71 17.41 6.88
CA LEU A 456 -13.75 18.50 6.95
C LEU A 456 -13.35 18.76 8.41
N SER A 457 -12.08 19.03 8.64
CA SER A 457 -11.54 19.26 10.00
C SER A 457 -10.31 20.17 9.96
N ASP A 458 -10.02 20.77 11.11
CA ASP A 458 -8.79 21.46 11.49
C ASP A 458 -7.59 20.51 11.73
N GLU A 459 -7.83 19.23 12.04
CA GLU A 459 -6.83 18.24 12.47
C GLU A 459 -6.73 17.02 11.53
N GLU A 460 -5.65 16.23 11.65
CA GLU A 460 -5.54 14.95 10.93
C GLU A 460 -6.58 13.92 11.43
N SER A 461 -6.99 13.01 10.54
CA SER A 461 -7.83 11.87 10.91
C SER A 461 -7.26 11.12 12.11
N THR A 462 -8.12 10.85 13.09
CA THR A 462 -7.79 10.14 14.33
C THR A 462 -7.59 8.64 14.12
N SER A 463 -7.85 8.13 12.91
CA SER A 463 -7.80 6.69 12.59
C SER A 463 -6.44 6.07 12.92
N GLN A 464 -6.45 4.77 13.27
CA GLN A 464 -5.21 4.03 13.52
C GLN A 464 -4.23 4.07 12.33
N TRP A 465 -4.74 4.18 11.09
CA TRP A 465 -3.94 4.17 9.86
C TRP A 465 -3.44 5.56 9.42
N GLN A 466 -3.97 6.63 10.01
CA GLN A 466 -3.39 7.97 9.89
C GLN A 466 -2.40 8.23 11.04
N ARG A 467 -2.81 7.97 12.29
CA ARG A 467 -2.02 8.31 13.48
C ARG A 467 -0.93 7.29 13.82
N LYS A 468 -1.23 5.98 13.74
CA LYS A 468 -0.40 4.88 14.32
C LYS A 468 0.05 3.82 13.28
N ASP A 469 -0.03 4.14 12.00
CA ASP A 469 0.63 3.40 10.90
C ASP A 469 0.95 4.37 9.75
N TYR A 470 1.58 3.89 8.67
CA TYR A 470 1.93 4.69 7.48
C TYR A 470 2.77 5.93 7.83
N LYS A 471 3.67 5.78 8.81
CA LYS A 471 4.74 6.72 9.20
C LYS A 471 6.12 6.09 8.96
N CYS A 472 7.17 6.89 9.02
CA CYS A 472 8.57 6.46 8.88
C CYS A 472 9.41 7.01 10.04
N PHE A 473 10.39 6.23 10.51
CA PHE A 473 11.21 6.53 11.68
C PHE A 473 12.70 6.27 11.37
N GLY A 474 13.60 6.81 12.19
CA GLY A 474 15.04 6.58 12.04
C GLY A 474 15.44 5.11 12.25
N PRO A 475 16.58 4.65 11.71
CA PRO A 475 16.95 3.23 11.72
C PRO A 475 17.24 2.63 13.10
N ASN A 476 17.36 3.45 14.14
CA ASN A 476 17.55 3.01 15.53
C ASN A 476 16.23 2.98 16.33
N GLU A 477 15.16 3.58 15.81
CA GLU A 477 13.87 3.69 16.50
C GLU A 477 13.09 2.38 16.44
N THR A 478 13.25 1.56 17.48
CA THR A 478 12.51 0.29 17.67
C THR A 478 11.34 0.41 18.64
N LYS A 479 11.33 1.44 19.50
CA LYS A 479 10.19 1.88 20.31
C LYS A 479 9.77 3.26 19.79
N VAL A 480 8.76 3.29 18.92
CA VAL A 480 8.43 4.50 18.15
C VAL A 480 7.42 5.39 18.88
N ASP A 481 7.71 6.68 18.98
CA ASP A 481 6.70 7.70 19.22
C ASP A 481 6.00 8.01 17.90
N TRP A 482 4.74 7.63 17.81
CA TRP A 482 3.93 7.80 16.60
C TRP A 482 3.54 9.24 16.29
N ASP A 483 3.54 10.14 17.27
CA ASP A 483 3.13 11.53 17.07
C ASP A 483 4.35 12.43 16.76
N ALA A 484 5.57 11.99 17.08
CA ALA A 484 6.82 12.63 16.67
C ALA A 484 7.16 12.51 15.15
N ALA A 485 6.39 11.74 14.38
CA ALA A 485 6.58 11.59 12.93
C ALA A 485 5.34 12.04 12.13
N PRO A 486 5.50 12.64 10.93
CA PRO A 486 4.39 12.96 10.05
C PRO A 486 3.78 11.69 9.44
N ALA A 487 2.48 11.74 9.12
CA ALA A 487 1.87 10.77 8.22
C ALA A 487 2.53 10.83 6.83
N ILE A 488 2.83 9.66 6.23
CA ILE A 488 3.29 9.63 4.83
C ILE A 488 2.13 10.15 3.96
N GLN A 489 2.41 11.21 3.21
CA GLN A 489 1.50 11.82 2.24
C GLN A 489 2.06 11.57 0.84
N GLU A 490 2.95 12.42 0.34
CA GLU A 490 3.71 12.14 -0.88
C GLU A 490 4.71 10.98 -0.73
N LEU A 491 5.10 10.39 -1.87
CA LEU A 491 6.15 9.38 -1.95
C LEU A 491 7.47 9.97 -2.50
N PRO A 492 8.64 9.50 -2.00
CA PRO A 492 9.93 9.76 -2.61
C PRO A 492 10.15 8.90 -3.87
N VAL A 493 11.15 9.27 -4.68
CA VAL A 493 11.54 8.56 -5.90
C VAL A 493 11.84 7.07 -5.67
N GLN A 494 11.34 6.22 -6.56
CA GLN A 494 11.42 4.77 -6.54
C GLN A 494 11.72 4.24 -7.95
N SER A 495 12.39 3.09 -8.03
CA SER A 495 12.48 2.28 -9.25
C SER A 495 12.73 0.82 -8.92
N ALA A 496 12.35 -0.06 -9.84
CA ALA A 496 12.63 -1.48 -9.76
C ALA A 496 12.83 -2.10 -11.15
N ILE A 497 13.84 -2.96 -11.28
CA ILE A 497 13.89 -4.00 -12.31
C ILE A 497 12.71 -4.96 -12.06
N THR A 498 11.88 -5.20 -13.07
CA THR A 498 10.74 -6.14 -13.01
C THR A 498 10.71 -7.15 -14.18
N GLU A 499 11.60 -6.98 -15.16
CA GLU A 499 11.77 -7.88 -16.30
C GLU A 499 13.28 -8.09 -16.56
N VAL A 500 13.69 -9.34 -16.77
CA VAL A 500 15.04 -9.72 -17.19
C VAL A 500 14.92 -10.76 -18.30
N LYS A 501 15.43 -10.44 -19.49
CA LYS A 501 15.42 -11.34 -20.65
C LYS A 501 16.83 -11.59 -21.13
N THR A 502 17.32 -12.81 -20.95
CA THR A 502 18.62 -13.27 -21.46
C THR A 502 18.50 -13.68 -22.93
N GLY A 503 19.54 -13.40 -23.70
CA GLY A 503 19.67 -13.77 -25.12
C GLY A 503 20.81 -14.76 -25.36
N GLY A 504 21.39 -14.70 -26.55
CA GLY A 504 22.56 -15.49 -26.90
C GLY A 504 23.88 -14.85 -26.47
N TRP A 505 24.90 -15.69 -26.23
CA TRP A 505 26.27 -15.26 -26.04
C TRP A 505 26.87 -14.70 -27.34
N THR A 506 27.52 -13.55 -27.24
CA THR A 506 28.16 -12.85 -28.36
C THR A 506 29.66 -12.72 -28.15
N LYS A 507 30.45 -12.80 -29.23
CA LYS A 507 31.93 -12.81 -29.17
C LYS A 507 32.59 -11.42 -29.10
N THR A 508 31.83 -10.32 -29.12
CA THR A 508 32.38 -8.96 -29.22
C THR A 508 31.61 -7.94 -28.40
N ALA A 509 32.22 -7.48 -27.30
CA ALA A 509 31.82 -6.26 -26.61
C ALA A 509 32.43 -5.02 -27.32
N LYS A 510 31.81 -4.55 -28.41
CA LYS A 510 32.23 -3.32 -29.11
C LYS A 510 31.97 -2.07 -28.24
N GLY A 511 32.88 -1.76 -27.33
CA GLY A 511 32.78 -0.53 -26.51
C GLY A 511 33.94 -0.25 -25.54
N SER A 512 34.69 -1.25 -25.08
CA SER A 512 35.78 -1.04 -24.12
C SER A 512 37.03 -0.42 -24.76
N SER A 513 37.21 0.89 -24.61
CA SER A 513 38.37 1.64 -25.11
C SER A 513 39.68 1.41 -24.31
N GLN A 514 39.91 0.18 -23.83
CA GLN A 514 41.15 -0.26 -23.17
C GLN A 514 41.39 -1.77 -23.39
N GLY A 515 42.29 -2.11 -24.33
CA GLY A 515 43.24 -3.24 -24.27
C GLY A 515 42.78 -4.69 -24.12
N LEU A 516 41.53 -4.96 -23.76
CA LEU A 516 41.00 -6.30 -23.46
C LEU A 516 40.35 -6.89 -24.72
N GLY A 517 41.02 -7.85 -25.35
CA GLY A 517 40.54 -8.49 -26.58
C GLY A 517 39.29 -9.34 -26.40
N ASP A 518 38.54 -9.54 -27.50
CA ASP A 518 37.27 -10.27 -27.65
C ASP A 518 36.87 -11.19 -26.49
N GLN A 519 36.16 -10.62 -25.52
CA GLN A 519 35.54 -11.37 -24.43
C GLN A 519 34.11 -11.80 -24.82
N PRO A 520 33.68 -13.03 -24.46
CA PRO A 520 32.28 -13.42 -24.60
C PRO A 520 31.40 -12.56 -23.68
N ALA A 521 30.28 -12.07 -24.21
CA ALA A 521 29.32 -11.25 -23.50
C ALA A 521 27.89 -11.75 -23.74
N GLN A 522 27.13 -11.92 -22.67
CA GLN A 522 25.75 -12.40 -22.70
C GLN A 522 24.83 -11.22 -23.00
N GLN A 523 24.01 -11.33 -24.04
CA GLN A 523 22.99 -10.32 -24.34
C GLN A 523 21.91 -10.37 -23.26
N VAL A 524 21.55 -9.22 -22.68
CA VAL A 524 20.48 -9.12 -21.68
C VAL A 524 19.68 -7.83 -21.90
N THR A 525 18.35 -7.96 -21.90
CA THR A 525 17.42 -6.84 -21.82
C THR A 525 16.87 -6.75 -20.41
N PHE A 526 16.96 -5.57 -19.80
CA PHE A 526 16.35 -5.25 -18.51
C PHE A 526 15.15 -4.34 -18.73
N GLY A 527 14.02 -4.65 -18.09
CA GLY A 527 12.82 -3.82 -18.07
C GLY A 527 12.41 -3.49 -16.64
N GLY A 528 11.73 -2.36 -16.47
CA GLY A 528 11.26 -1.93 -15.15
C GLY A 528 10.44 -0.66 -15.15
N TYR A 529 10.07 -0.23 -13.93
CA TYR A 529 9.39 1.05 -13.68
C TYR A 529 10.27 2.00 -12.86
N ALA A 530 9.94 3.29 -12.94
CA ALA A 530 10.37 4.34 -12.04
C ALA A 530 9.23 5.34 -11.79
N TYR A 531 9.13 5.89 -10.58
CA TYR A 531 8.04 6.78 -10.15
C TYR A 531 8.52 7.70 -9.02
N SER A 532 7.95 8.90 -8.90
CA SER A 532 8.12 9.80 -7.75
C SER A 532 6.76 10.40 -7.40
N GLY A 533 6.53 10.70 -6.12
CA GLY A 533 5.29 11.32 -5.67
C GLY A 533 5.20 12.81 -6.05
N GLY A 534 4.17 13.49 -5.55
CA GLY A 534 3.99 14.93 -5.74
C GLY A 534 3.91 15.43 -7.19
N GLY A 535 3.74 14.53 -8.16
CA GLY A 535 3.67 14.89 -9.59
C GLY A 535 5.03 15.14 -10.23
N ARG A 536 6.13 14.75 -9.57
CA ARG A 536 7.51 14.87 -10.06
C ARG A 536 7.81 13.84 -11.14
N SER A 537 8.21 14.31 -12.31
CA SER A 537 8.54 13.45 -13.45
C SER A 537 9.91 12.79 -13.32
N ILE A 538 10.03 11.54 -13.78
CA ILE A 538 11.32 10.85 -13.86
C ILE A 538 12.10 11.35 -15.08
N ILE A 539 13.24 12.02 -14.84
CA ILE A 539 14.11 12.56 -15.89
C ILE A 539 15.23 11.59 -16.28
N ARG A 540 15.61 10.66 -15.38
CA ARG A 540 16.67 9.66 -15.64
C ARG A 540 16.44 8.37 -14.86
N VAL A 541 16.78 7.25 -15.48
CA VAL A 541 17.01 5.96 -14.82
C VAL A 541 18.41 5.49 -15.21
N ASP A 542 19.22 5.13 -14.21
CA ASP A 542 20.59 4.65 -14.37
C ASP A 542 20.66 3.18 -13.98
N VAL A 543 21.26 2.35 -14.84
CA VAL A 543 21.48 0.91 -14.64
C VAL A 543 22.97 0.61 -14.58
N SER A 544 23.35 -0.31 -13.69
CA SER A 544 24.70 -0.84 -13.52
C SER A 544 24.67 -2.36 -13.65
N THR A 545 25.59 -2.95 -14.43
CA THR A 545 25.73 -4.41 -14.58
C THR A 545 27.04 -4.98 -14.00
N ASP A 546 27.82 -4.17 -13.29
CA ASP A 546 29.17 -4.50 -12.78
C ASP A 546 29.30 -4.42 -11.24
N ASN A 547 28.15 -4.49 -10.54
CA ASN A 547 27.98 -4.27 -9.12
C ASN A 547 28.29 -2.81 -8.67
N GLY A 548 27.71 -1.83 -9.37
CA GLY A 548 27.58 -0.43 -8.94
C GLY A 548 28.76 0.48 -9.30
N LYS A 549 29.76 0.00 -10.03
CA LYS A 549 31.01 0.74 -10.31
C LYS A 549 30.86 1.67 -11.50
N SER A 550 30.15 1.24 -12.54
CA SER A 550 29.82 2.05 -13.70
C SER A 550 28.31 2.02 -13.97
N TRP A 551 27.81 3.10 -14.56
CA TRP A 551 26.39 3.35 -14.74
C TRP A 551 26.12 3.84 -16.16
N ALA A 552 25.07 3.31 -16.78
CA ALA A 552 24.57 3.74 -18.08
C ALA A 552 23.10 4.13 -17.96
N GLN A 553 22.68 5.15 -18.71
CA GLN A 553 21.30 5.61 -18.70
C GLN A 553 20.40 4.66 -19.50
N ALA A 554 19.29 4.23 -18.89
CA ALA A 554 18.25 3.45 -19.55
C ALA A 554 17.39 4.31 -20.50
N TYR A 555 16.80 3.67 -21.50
CA TYR A 555 15.82 4.30 -22.38
C TYR A 555 14.46 4.37 -21.66
N LEU A 556 13.99 5.58 -21.37
CA LEU A 556 12.64 5.79 -20.83
C LEU A 556 11.61 5.59 -21.95
N LEU A 557 10.57 4.78 -21.69
CA LEU A 557 9.58 4.48 -22.71
C LEU A 557 8.69 5.71 -23.00
N PRO A 558 8.32 5.97 -24.26
CA PRO A 558 7.52 7.12 -24.67
C PRO A 558 6.01 6.92 -24.39
N ASP A 559 5.67 6.31 -23.25
CA ASP A 559 4.30 5.91 -22.92
C ASP A 559 3.34 7.11 -22.82
N CYS A 560 3.82 8.24 -22.29
CA CYS A 560 3.06 9.50 -22.24
C CYS A 560 3.07 10.32 -23.54
N VAL A 561 3.59 9.80 -24.65
CA VAL A 561 3.64 10.54 -25.92
C VAL A 561 2.35 10.27 -26.71
N ALA A 562 1.65 11.35 -27.06
CA ALA A 562 0.51 11.32 -27.98
C ALA A 562 0.89 10.68 -29.32
N LYS A 563 0.04 9.81 -29.87
CA LYS A 563 0.28 9.11 -31.14
C LYS A 563 -0.79 9.48 -32.14
N ASP A 564 -0.40 9.83 -33.36
CA ASP A 564 -1.29 9.94 -34.52
C ASP A 564 -2.51 10.86 -34.31
N GLY A 565 -2.39 11.86 -33.43
CA GLY A 565 -3.44 12.81 -33.07
C GLY A 565 -4.26 12.44 -31.82
N SER A 566 -3.99 11.30 -31.16
CA SER A 566 -4.62 10.95 -29.88
C SER A 566 -4.23 11.92 -28.76
N PRO A 567 -5.05 12.04 -27.70
CA PRO A 567 -4.58 12.54 -26.40
C PRO A 567 -3.38 11.74 -25.89
N SER A 568 -2.65 12.29 -24.92
CA SER A 568 -1.63 11.52 -24.19
C SER A 568 -2.30 10.40 -23.37
N PRO A 569 -1.70 9.19 -23.31
CA PRO A 569 -2.09 8.17 -22.33
C PRO A 569 -1.85 8.58 -20.87
N CYS A 570 -1.14 9.68 -20.61
CA CYS A 570 -0.93 10.28 -19.29
C CYS A 570 -1.78 11.55 -19.17
N GLN A 571 -2.91 11.45 -18.48
CA GLN A 571 -3.88 12.53 -18.28
C GLN A 571 -3.78 13.12 -16.86
N GLY A 572 -4.10 14.40 -16.72
CA GLY A 572 -3.87 15.19 -15.50
C GLY A 572 -2.80 16.28 -15.68
N HIS A 573 -2.64 17.11 -14.66
CA HIS A 573 -1.75 18.26 -14.62
C HIS A 573 -0.31 17.92 -14.19
N GLY A 574 -0.14 16.92 -13.33
CA GLY A 574 1.16 16.46 -12.83
C GLY A 574 1.62 15.11 -13.42
N ALA A 575 2.88 14.72 -13.18
CA ALA A 575 3.41 13.42 -13.61
C ALA A 575 2.96 12.28 -12.67
N TRP A 576 1.66 11.98 -12.67
CA TRP A 576 1.06 10.99 -11.76
C TRP A 576 1.28 9.53 -12.17
N SER A 577 1.61 9.26 -13.44
CA SER A 577 2.00 7.93 -13.92
C SER A 577 3.50 7.66 -13.77
N TRP A 578 3.84 6.37 -13.67
CA TRP A 578 5.23 5.91 -13.74
C TRP A 578 5.87 6.20 -15.12
N ARG A 579 7.20 6.09 -15.17
CA ARG A 579 7.95 5.87 -16.41
C ARG A 579 8.47 4.44 -16.42
N ARG A 580 7.98 3.64 -17.36
CA ARG A 580 8.63 2.38 -17.70
C ARG A 580 9.95 2.68 -18.41
N TRP A 581 10.92 1.79 -18.29
CA TRP A 581 12.25 1.93 -18.89
C TRP A 581 12.76 0.58 -19.42
N ARG A 582 13.65 0.63 -20.41
CA ARG A 582 14.36 -0.52 -20.98
C ARG A 582 15.86 -0.25 -21.06
N PHE A 583 16.67 -1.26 -20.78
CA PHE A 583 18.13 -1.20 -20.96
C PHE A 583 18.62 -2.48 -21.63
N ASP A 584 19.03 -2.34 -22.89
CA ASP A 584 19.57 -3.43 -23.72
C ASP A 584 21.10 -3.40 -23.64
N THR A 585 21.75 -4.51 -23.29
CA THR A 585 23.20 -4.54 -23.09
C THR A 585 23.82 -5.92 -23.30
N ALA A 586 25.14 -5.96 -23.45
CA ALA A 586 25.94 -7.18 -23.49
C ALA A 586 26.80 -7.25 -22.23
N VAL A 587 26.44 -8.11 -21.27
CA VAL A 587 27.17 -8.28 -20.01
C VAL A 587 28.41 -9.16 -20.25
N PRO A 588 29.64 -8.65 -20.10
CA PRO A 588 30.84 -9.46 -20.32
C PRO A 588 30.97 -10.60 -19.30
N LEU A 589 31.49 -11.76 -19.72
CA LEU A 589 31.73 -12.91 -18.83
C LEU A 589 32.59 -12.54 -17.61
N THR A 590 33.50 -11.57 -17.75
CA THR A 590 34.35 -11.03 -16.67
C THR A 590 33.57 -10.28 -15.57
N SER A 591 32.32 -9.87 -15.83
CA SER A 591 31.43 -9.27 -14.83
C SER A 591 30.76 -10.34 -13.94
N PHE A 592 30.52 -11.54 -14.49
CA PHE A 592 30.01 -12.67 -13.73
C PHE A 592 31.14 -13.28 -12.89
N ARG A 593 31.05 -13.16 -11.58
CA ARG A 593 32.00 -13.72 -10.60
C ARG A 593 31.45 -15.01 -10.05
N GLU A 594 32.31 -15.88 -9.50
CA GLU A 594 31.84 -16.99 -8.65
C GLU A 594 30.84 -16.44 -7.61
N ALA A 595 29.73 -17.15 -7.41
CA ALA A 595 28.77 -16.80 -6.37
C ALA A 595 29.40 -16.99 -4.98
N GLN A 596 30.03 -15.93 -4.48
CA GLN A 596 30.26 -15.76 -3.04
C GLN A 596 28.93 -15.99 -2.32
N LYS A 597 28.96 -16.62 -1.13
CA LYS A 597 27.79 -16.78 -0.25
C LYS A 597 27.37 -15.43 0.36
N ALA A 598 26.89 -14.52 -0.50
CA ALA A 598 26.42 -13.19 -0.18
C ALA A 598 24.89 -13.22 -0.09
N GLY A 599 24.34 -12.90 1.08
CA GLY A 599 22.91 -12.90 1.29
C GLY A 599 22.19 -11.71 0.63
N SER A 600 20.86 -11.73 0.71
CA SER A 600 19.92 -10.63 0.42
C SER A 600 19.63 -10.24 -1.04
N SER A 601 20.18 -10.92 -2.04
CA SER A 601 19.74 -10.77 -3.44
C SER A 601 18.57 -11.68 -3.80
N GLU A 602 17.65 -11.18 -4.62
CA GLU A 602 16.54 -11.95 -5.19
C GLU A 602 16.97 -12.54 -6.54
N GLN A 603 16.89 -13.86 -6.68
CA GLN A 603 16.91 -14.53 -7.98
C GLN A 603 15.52 -14.34 -8.59
N VAL A 604 15.44 -13.63 -9.72
CA VAL A 604 14.28 -13.71 -10.60
C VAL A 604 14.47 -14.97 -11.44
N GLY A 605 13.65 -15.98 -11.19
CA GLY A 605 13.73 -17.27 -11.88
C GLY A 605 13.58 -17.10 -13.39
N CYS A 606 14.40 -17.82 -14.17
CA CYS A 606 14.14 -17.99 -15.60
C CYS A 606 13.03 -19.03 -15.71
N GLY A 607 11.83 -18.61 -16.16
CA GLY A 607 10.55 -19.28 -15.97
C GLY A 607 10.59 -20.81 -15.85
N ASP A 608 10.20 -21.30 -14.67
CA ASP A 608 10.22 -22.72 -14.32
C ASP A 608 9.27 -23.52 -15.24
N GLY A 609 9.80 -24.60 -15.82
CA GLY A 609 9.04 -25.57 -16.58
C GLY A 609 9.35 -26.97 -16.06
N ASP A 610 8.39 -27.60 -15.40
CA ASP A 610 8.55 -28.92 -14.79
C ASP A 610 9.02 -29.97 -15.81
N GLY A 611 9.99 -30.79 -15.39
CA GLY A 611 10.61 -31.77 -16.27
C GLY A 611 11.57 -32.69 -15.53
N ASP A 612 11.03 -33.77 -14.95
CA ASP A 612 11.82 -34.84 -14.35
C ASP A 612 12.86 -35.42 -15.33
N GLY A 613 14.14 -35.21 -15.02
CA GLY A 613 15.26 -35.68 -15.81
C GLY A 613 16.52 -35.79 -14.96
N ALA A 614 16.81 -37.00 -14.47
CA ALA A 614 17.96 -37.24 -13.60
C ALA A 614 19.29 -36.89 -14.32
N PRO A 615 20.17 -36.07 -13.71
CA PRO A 615 21.40 -35.63 -14.36
C PRO A 615 22.42 -36.77 -14.47
N THR A 616 23.06 -36.88 -15.63
CA THR A 616 24.19 -37.81 -15.82
C THR A 616 25.46 -37.23 -15.20
N ALA A 617 26.36 -38.11 -14.73
CA ALA A 617 27.51 -37.78 -13.89
C ALA A 617 28.65 -36.97 -14.57
N ALA A 618 28.39 -36.33 -15.71
CA ALA A 618 29.28 -35.39 -16.37
C ALA A 618 28.98 -33.91 -16.04
N ALA A 619 27.84 -33.60 -15.41
CA ALA A 619 27.39 -32.23 -15.11
C ALA A 619 28.01 -31.60 -13.85
N ALA A 620 29.05 -32.22 -13.27
CA ALA A 620 29.51 -31.94 -11.91
C ALA A 620 30.56 -30.80 -11.79
N GLN A 621 30.41 -29.70 -12.54
CA GLN A 621 31.30 -28.53 -12.38
C GLN A 621 30.80 -27.17 -12.96
N SER A 622 29.49 -26.88 -13.01
CA SER A 622 29.06 -25.48 -13.27
C SER A 622 29.27 -24.63 -12.01
N GLU A 623 30.38 -23.90 -11.99
CA GLU A 623 30.58 -22.80 -11.04
C GLU A 623 29.53 -21.74 -11.32
N ASN A 624 28.54 -21.61 -10.43
CA ASN A 624 27.38 -20.76 -10.65
C ASN A 624 27.78 -19.28 -10.57
N ARG A 625 28.24 -18.74 -11.71
CA ARG A 625 28.81 -17.39 -11.81
C ARG A 625 27.72 -16.36 -12.07
N CYS A 626 27.66 -15.33 -11.24
CA CYS A 626 26.62 -14.32 -11.26
C CYS A 626 27.18 -12.89 -11.23
N THR A 627 26.42 -11.92 -11.76
CA THR A 627 26.61 -10.49 -11.51
C THR A 627 25.38 -9.91 -10.81
N THR A 628 25.57 -8.82 -10.06
CA THR A 628 24.47 -8.05 -9.46
C THR A 628 24.17 -6.85 -10.33
N VAL A 629 22.97 -6.81 -10.89
CA VAL A 629 22.45 -5.69 -11.67
C VAL A 629 21.72 -4.75 -10.73
N MET A 630 21.97 -3.44 -10.86
CA MET A 630 21.43 -2.41 -9.99
C MET A 630 20.72 -1.32 -10.80
N VAL A 631 19.62 -0.78 -10.27
CA VAL A 631 18.91 0.37 -10.87
C VAL A 631 18.60 1.46 -9.84
N LYS A 632 18.68 2.71 -10.30
CA LYS A 632 18.29 3.91 -9.56
C LYS A 632 17.66 4.95 -10.50
N ALA A 633 16.70 5.72 -10.00
CA ALA A 633 16.06 6.81 -10.72
C ALA A 633 16.47 8.19 -10.18
N THR A 634 16.19 9.22 -10.96
CA THR A 634 16.29 10.64 -10.61
C THR A 634 15.06 11.36 -11.15
N ASP A 635 14.39 12.14 -10.30
CA ASP A 635 13.25 12.97 -10.71
C ASP A 635 13.66 14.41 -11.09
N ASP A 636 12.72 15.21 -11.59
CA ASP A 636 12.93 16.60 -12.05
C ASP A 636 13.33 17.58 -10.93
N THR A 637 13.06 17.24 -9.67
CA THR A 637 13.59 17.95 -8.50
C THR A 637 14.97 17.45 -8.06
N TYR A 638 15.58 16.56 -8.86
CA TYR A 638 16.86 15.90 -8.63
C TYR A 638 16.94 15.05 -7.36
N ASN A 639 15.80 14.60 -6.81
CA ASN A 639 15.81 13.58 -5.78
C ASN A 639 16.32 12.25 -6.36
N THR A 640 17.11 11.52 -5.58
CA THR A 640 17.73 10.24 -5.99
C THR A 640 17.54 9.16 -4.94
N GLN A 641 17.39 7.91 -5.40
CA GLN A 641 17.31 6.76 -4.50
C GLN A 641 18.61 6.53 -3.70
N PRO A 642 18.52 6.14 -2.41
CA PRO A 642 19.69 5.83 -1.58
C PRO A 642 20.36 4.52 -2.00
N GLU A 643 21.65 4.35 -1.69
CA GLU A 643 22.39 3.15 -2.10
C GLU A 643 21.86 1.86 -1.45
N SER A 644 21.69 1.84 -0.13
CA SER A 644 21.35 0.63 0.63
C SER A 644 20.26 0.90 1.68
N HIS A 645 19.59 -0.18 2.10
CA HIS A 645 18.54 -0.11 3.12
C HIS A 645 19.09 0.05 4.55
N ALA A 646 20.40 -0.04 4.78
CA ALA A 646 20.96 0.04 6.14
C ALA A 646 20.70 1.40 6.81
N ALA A 647 20.89 2.50 6.07
CA ALA A 647 20.66 3.86 6.56
C ALA A 647 19.18 4.28 6.56
N THR A 648 18.32 3.59 5.80
CA THR A 648 16.89 3.94 5.63
C THR A 648 15.94 2.86 6.15
N TRP A 649 16.44 1.90 6.93
CA TRP A 649 15.61 0.89 7.58
C TRP A 649 14.66 1.59 8.56
N ASN A 650 13.45 1.06 8.69
CA ASN A 650 12.50 1.47 9.72
C ASN A 650 11.64 0.27 10.12
N LEU A 651 11.13 0.29 11.36
CA LEU A 651 10.39 -0.83 11.96
C LEU A 651 9.19 -1.30 11.11
N ARG A 652 8.51 -0.39 10.40
CA ARG A 652 7.34 -0.70 9.54
C ARG A 652 7.72 -1.12 8.11
N GLY A 653 9.01 -1.14 7.75
CA GLY A 653 9.45 -1.46 6.39
C GLY A 653 8.85 -0.57 5.30
N ASN A 654 8.49 0.68 5.65
CA ASN A 654 7.90 1.66 4.74
C ASN A 654 8.99 2.34 3.90
N LEU A 655 8.63 2.85 2.72
CA LEU A 655 9.50 3.64 1.84
C LEU A 655 10.80 2.91 1.45
N ALA A 656 10.71 1.62 1.08
CA ALA A 656 11.83 0.81 0.64
C ALA A 656 12.34 1.21 -0.76
N THR A 657 13.02 2.36 -0.85
CA THR A 657 13.44 3.01 -2.10
C THR A 657 14.91 2.85 -2.44
N ALA A 658 15.74 2.15 -1.64
CA ALA A 658 17.13 1.93 -2.01
C ALA A 658 17.28 1.14 -3.34
N TRP A 659 18.40 1.30 -4.05
CA TRP A 659 18.60 0.76 -5.40
C TRP A 659 18.16 -0.71 -5.52
N HIS A 660 17.29 -1.03 -6.49
CA HIS A 660 16.84 -2.42 -6.66
C HIS A 660 17.99 -3.26 -7.23
N ARG A 661 18.14 -4.49 -6.72
CA ARG A 661 19.26 -5.39 -6.98
C ARG A 661 18.75 -6.76 -7.38
N VAL A 662 19.09 -7.21 -8.58
CA VAL A 662 18.74 -8.53 -9.11
C VAL A 662 20.01 -9.26 -9.51
N GLN A 663 20.12 -10.56 -9.19
CA GLN A 663 21.21 -11.40 -9.69
C GLN A 663 20.89 -11.95 -11.08
N VAL A 664 21.90 -11.95 -11.95
CA VAL A 664 21.87 -12.63 -13.26
C VAL A 664 23.06 -13.56 -13.34
N CYS A 665 22.84 -14.83 -13.66
CA CYS A 665 23.86 -15.87 -13.65
C CYS A 665 24.13 -16.42 -15.06
N VAL A 666 25.27 -17.08 -15.27
CA VAL A 666 25.68 -17.58 -16.61
C VAL A 666 24.80 -18.70 -17.13
N ASP A 667 24.26 -19.54 -16.24
CA ASP A 667 23.41 -20.69 -16.57
C ASP A 667 21.93 -20.29 -16.86
N CYS A 668 21.62 -18.98 -16.87
CA CYS A 668 20.30 -18.42 -17.20
C CYS A 668 19.99 -18.45 -18.71
N SER A 669 20.02 -19.63 -19.34
CA SER A 669 19.66 -19.84 -20.74
C SER A 669 18.19 -20.26 -20.89
N SER A 670 17.45 -19.60 -21.79
CA SER A 670 16.02 -19.86 -22.01
C SER A 670 15.76 -21.18 -22.77
N THR A 671 15.28 -22.21 -22.07
CA THR A 671 14.90 -23.50 -22.67
C THR A 671 13.50 -23.43 -23.32
N THR A 672 13.34 -22.59 -24.35
CA THR A 672 12.07 -22.45 -25.09
C THR A 672 11.73 -23.71 -25.89
N LYS A 673 11.04 -24.66 -25.26
CA LYS A 673 10.24 -25.66 -25.98
C LYS A 673 9.00 -24.96 -26.56
N SER A 674 8.84 -25.02 -27.88
CA SER A 674 7.66 -24.52 -28.58
C SER A 674 6.44 -25.37 -28.29
N SER A 675 5.63 -25.00 -27.28
CA SER A 675 4.26 -25.47 -27.14
C SER A 675 3.40 -24.86 -28.26
N ALA A 676 3.26 -25.59 -29.36
CA ALA A 676 2.38 -25.19 -30.45
C ALA A 676 0.91 -25.19 -29.97
N VAL A 677 0.27 -24.03 -30.01
CA VAL A 677 -1.18 -23.92 -29.82
C VAL A 677 -1.86 -24.66 -30.97
N PRO A 678 -2.83 -25.57 -30.72
CA PRO A 678 -3.58 -26.22 -31.79
C PRO A 678 -4.31 -25.18 -32.63
N ALA A 679 -4.09 -25.19 -33.95
CA ALA A 679 -4.82 -24.32 -34.86
C ALA A 679 -6.31 -24.71 -34.86
N THR A 680 -7.19 -23.76 -34.54
CA THR A 680 -8.64 -23.94 -34.65
C THR A 680 -9.03 -24.12 -36.12
N ALA A 681 -9.54 -25.30 -36.47
CA ALA A 681 -9.95 -25.62 -37.83
C ALA A 681 -11.30 -24.98 -38.16
N ASP A 682 -11.29 -23.90 -38.94
CA ASP A 682 -12.51 -23.29 -39.51
C ASP A 682 -12.83 -23.89 -40.89
N GLN A 683 -13.47 -25.06 -40.88
CA GLN A 683 -14.28 -25.61 -41.98
C GLN A 683 -15.35 -26.52 -41.36
N GLY A 684 -16.62 -26.53 -41.79
CA GLY A 684 -17.27 -25.71 -42.82
C GLY A 684 -18.79 -25.91 -42.79
N ALA A 685 -19.53 -25.24 -43.67
CA ALA A 685 -21.00 -25.20 -43.61
C ALA A 685 -21.68 -26.55 -43.92
N ALA A 686 -22.51 -27.03 -42.98
CA ALA A 686 -23.43 -28.15 -43.20
C ALA A 686 -24.81 -27.63 -43.65
N LYS A 687 -25.27 -28.02 -44.83
CA LYS A 687 -26.55 -27.57 -45.41
C LYS A 687 -27.39 -28.76 -45.90
N GLY A 688 -27.97 -29.46 -44.92
CA GLY A 688 -29.12 -30.40 -44.96
C GLY A 688 -29.30 -31.39 -46.13
N LYS A 689 -29.61 -32.65 -45.79
CA LYS A 689 -30.90 -33.30 -46.17
C LYS A 689 -31.07 -34.74 -45.63
N ASP A 690 -32.34 -35.08 -45.42
CA ASP A 690 -33.06 -36.36 -45.59
C ASP A 690 -32.69 -37.64 -44.79
N ASP A 691 -33.77 -38.25 -44.25
CA ASP A 691 -34.14 -39.68 -44.14
C ASP A 691 -33.07 -40.68 -43.63
N THR A 692 -33.22 -41.31 -42.46
CA THR A 692 -34.38 -42.13 -42.04
C THR A 692 -34.62 -42.22 -40.52
#